data_AF-A0A023PRG0-F1
#
_entry.id   AF-A0A023PRG0-F1
#
_cell.length_a   1.000
_cell.length_b   1.000
_cell.length_c   1.000
_cell.angle_alpha   90.00
_cell.angle_beta   90.00
_cell.angle_gamma   90.00
#
_symmetry.space_group_name_H-M   'P 1'
#
loop_
_entity.id
_entity.type
_entity.pdbx_description
1 polymer ?
#
loop_
_entity_poly.entity_id
_entity_poly.type
_entity_poly.pdbx_seq_one_letter_code
_entity_poly.pdbx_strand_id
1 'polypeptide(L)'
;MARLQFQLKVDGLEDESLVVRGFEGQESLSDSVWRSEPCYGFRYQVDLASALSNLTAEQFVDQTAHLTILRDGQVVQQINGIVRQFSKGDTGHRHTFYSLTLVPALERLSLRSNSRIFQQQSVPEIISILLQEMGIEDYAFALKRECAQREFCVQYRETDLQFLHRIAAEEGLVYSHLHEAQKHTLLFTDSSDSQPKLAKPVPYNALAGGEINLPYVVDLQFKTTAQVSHTELKDYSFKKPAYGFTQRTQGKDIAYQQPNYEHFDAPGRYKDDTNGKAFSQIRLEYLRRDALLADAKSDEPLLLAGVRFDLQDHLDHAMNRDWLVVQANHQGTQPQALQEEGGAGATTYSNQLKLIPAHITWRARPCAKPQVDGPMIATVVGPQGEEIYCDNFGRVKVHFPWDRYSSSNEKSSCWVRVAQEWAGSQYGSMAIPRVGHEVIVSFLNGDPDQPIITGRTYHATNTAPYVLPDHKTKTVLRTETHQGQGYNELSFEDQAGSEQILLHAQKDWDALIEHDHTEVIRHDQHLTVDNDRFIRIQRNQHVTIEGESRSKIVLDSSHEVGASLQHKVGQRIAVEAGKEISLKSGAKIVVEAGAELTLKAGGSFVKVDAGGVHLVGPAINLNAGGSAGSGSAYGGQLAAAPRMLAQAKPVAELVQPDIAASMQSGAARVIDVASLPTMMPSSANNTANGEPVAEEKTPERILKSDLLKPSDELEKLAKRQAGAYRQGNHSDEVKLLQEALIKLGFDLGKAGADGDFGSKTKTAIEQFQKSYQPSHQTHPSYSIGPVDGIVGKGTLLALDEALMDGWVDSKRSLVFSSNGMALLREIEELRLIPYDDQTGKSISSYVEGATIGYGYLIPKNEWSIYKNGITKEIAEELFLRKVPRFQENVQSKIKVDINQNQFDALVLLCYNIGEGNFNTSSVLKLVNGGSAPVYGNNIDNAWLAWNKSQGKVMQGLIKRRKCELNVYHKGVYEKW
;
A
#
# COMPACT_ATOMS: atom_id res chain seq x y z
N MET A 1 -72.12 2.79 -17.78
CA MET A 1 -70.92 3.66 -17.81
C MET A 1 -70.32 3.73 -16.43
N ALA A 2 -69.06 3.34 -16.29
CA ALA A 2 -68.33 3.44 -15.03
C ALA A 2 -68.21 4.92 -14.60
N ARG A 3 -68.43 5.21 -13.32
CA ARG A 3 -68.32 6.57 -12.78
C ARG A 3 -66.88 6.80 -12.33
N LEU A 4 -66.09 7.49 -13.16
CA LEU A 4 -64.75 7.94 -12.79
C LEU A 4 -64.80 9.18 -11.90
N GLN A 5 -63.93 9.22 -10.90
CA GLN A 5 -63.73 10.39 -10.04
C GLN A 5 -62.25 10.56 -9.68
N PHE A 6 -61.76 11.79 -9.66
CA PHE A 6 -60.41 12.16 -9.22
C PHE A 6 -60.50 12.98 -7.93
N GLN A 7 -59.64 12.65 -6.97
CA GLN A 7 -59.53 13.33 -5.68
C GLN A 7 -58.08 13.65 -5.39
N LEU A 8 -57.83 14.75 -4.69
CA LEU A 8 -56.50 15.13 -4.22
C LEU A 8 -56.57 15.43 -2.73
N LYS A 9 -55.73 14.76 -1.95
CA LYS A 9 -55.52 15.03 -0.53
C LYS A 9 -54.14 15.62 -0.32
N VAL A 10 -54.02 16.66 0.49
CA VAL A 10 -52.74 17.28 0.87
C VAL A 10 -52.62 17.22 2.39
N ASP A 11 -51.46 16.82 2.89
CA ASP A 11 -51.23 16.72 4.33
C ASP A 11 -51.41 18.09 5.00
N GLY A 12 -52.18 18.13 6.09
CA GLY A 12 -52.48 19.36 6.83
C GLY A 12 -53.67 20.18 6.31
N LEU A 13 -54.34 19.74 5.24
CA LEU A 13 -55.56 20.36 4.71
C LEU A 13 -56.79 19.44 4.88
N GLU A 14 -57.97 20.03 5.02
CA GLU A 14 -59.24 19.26 5.12
C GLU A 14 -59.63 18.65 3.78
N ASP A 15 -60.16 17.42 3.79
CA ASP A 15 -60.44 16.62 2.59
C ASP A 15 -61.48 17.25 1.64
N GLU A 16 -62.37 18.11 2.14
CA GLU A 16 -63.39 18.80 1.32
C GLU A 16 -62.94 20.16 0.76
N SER A 17 -61.71 20.58 1.08
CA SER A 17 -61.21 21.91 0.69
C SER A 17 -60.86 22.01 -0.80
N LEU A 18 -60.64 20.90 -1.50
CA LEU A 18 -60.13 20.88 -2.87
C LEU A 18 -60.96 19.96 -3.77
N VAL A 19 -61.20 20.44 -4.98
CA VAL A 19 -61.87 19.69 -6.05
C VAL A 19 -60.94 19.60 -7.25
N VAL A 20 -60.65 18.38 -7.71
CA VAL A 20 -59.83 18.14 -8.92
C VAL A 20 -60.67 18.41 -10.17
N ARG A 21 -60.19 19.30 -11.04
CA ARG A 21 -60.79 19.58 -12.36
C ARG A 21 -60.18 18.70 -13.44
N GLY A 22 -58.89 18.42 -13.34
CA GLY A 22 -58.15 17.60 -14.27
C GLY A 22 -56.70 17.50 -13.86
N PHE A 23 -55.97 16.61 -14.52
CA PHE A 23 -54.53 16.51 -14.36
C PHE A 23 -53.89 16.02 -15.65
N GLU A 24 -52.64 16.40 -15.81
CA GLU A 24 -51.75 15.86 -16.84
C GLU A 24 -50.45 15.47 -16.15
N GLY A 25 -49.99 14.26 -16.40
CA GLY A 25 -48.75 13.79 -15.81
C GLY A 25 -47.91 13.01 -16.79
N GLN A 26 -46.61 12.98 -16.53
CA GLN A 26 -45.69 12.06 -17.15
C GLN A 26 -45.02 11.23 -16.08
N GLU A 27 -44.89 9.94 -16.35
CA GLU A 27 -44.04 9.01 -15.64
C GLU A 27 -42.98 8.46 -16.58
N SER A 28 -41.81 8.17 -16.03
CA SER A 28 -40.66 7.64 -16.72
C SER A 28 -39.93 6.63 -15.87
N LEU A 29 -39.38 5.60 -16.51
CA LEU A 29 -38.40 4.75 -15.87
C LEU A 29 -37.12 5.57 -15.70
N SER A 30 -36.73 5.87 -14.46
CA SER A 30 -35.70 6.86 -14.13
C SER A 30 -36.03 8.30 -14.61
N ASP A 31 -35.03 9.06 -15.04
CA ASP A 31 -35.19 10.46 -15.44
C ASP A 31 -35.66 10.63 -16.91
N SER A 32 -36.47 11.65 -17.14
CA SER A 32 -36.90 12.10 -18.47
C SER A 32 -37.12 13.63 -18.49
N VAL A 33 -37.65 14.13 -19.60
CA VAL A 33 -38.04 15.53 -19.76
C VAL A 33 -39.51 15.57 -20.20
N TRP A 34 -40.31 16.36 -19.49
CA TRP A 34 -41.72 16.62 -19.79
C TRP A 34 -41.93 18.12 -19.94
N ARG A 35 -42.38 18.57 -21.12
CA ARG A 35 -42.65 20.00 -21.40
C ARG A 35 -41.47 20.94 -21.06
N SER A 36 -40.25 20.49 -21.35
CA SER A 36 -38.99 21.18 -21.02
C SER A 36 -38.64 21.23 -19.52
N GLU A 37 -39.43 20.59 -18.67
CA GLU A 37 -39.15 20.41 -17.24
C GLU A 37 -38.61 19.00 -16.96
N PRO A 38 -37.73 18.83 -15.97
CA PRO A 38 -37.20 17.52 -15.62
C PRO A 38 -38.25 16.66 -14.93
N CYS A 39 -38.32 15.38 -15.29
CA CYS A 39 -39.19 14.39 -14.65
C CYS A 39 -38.31 13.30 -14.03
N TYR A 40 -38.39 13.10 -12.71
CA TYR A 40 -37.52 12.18 -11.97
C TYR A 40 -38.28 10.94 -11.51
N GLY A 41 -38.90 10.27 -12.47
CA GLY A 41 -39.83 9.15 -12.23
C GLY A 41 -41.27 9.53 -12.51
N PHE A 42 -41.76 10.62 -11.91
CA PHE A 42 -43.05 11.22 -12.28
C PHE A 42 -43.10 12.73 -12.09
N ARG A 43 -43.99 13.40 -12.83
CA ARG A 43 -44.35 14.80 -12.67
C ARG A 43 -45.79 15.00 -13.12
N TYR A 44 -46.65 15.46 -12.21
CA TYR A 44 -48.07 15.69 -12.47
C TYR A 44 -48.43 17.16 -12.25
N GLN A 45 -49.04 17.78 -13.25
CA GLN A 45 -49.73 19.05 -13.12
C GLN A 45 -51.20 18.77 -12.77
N VAL A 46 -51.67 19.25 -11.62
CA VAL A 46 -53.03 19.02 -11.14
C VAL A 46 -53.76 20.34 -11.05
N ASP A 47 -54.89 20.44 -11.75
CA ASP A 47 -55.74 21.62 -11.73
C ASP A 47 -56.88 21.45 -10.73
N LEU A 48 -57.03 22.45 -9.87
CA LEU A 48 -57.85 22.42 -8.67
C LEU A 48 -58.82 23.60 -8.65
N ALA A 49 -59.93 23.41 -7.94
CA ALA A 49 -60.86 24.45 -7.55
C ALA A 49 -61.16 24.33 -6.05
N SER A 50 -61.31 25.46 -5.37
CA SER A 50 -61.74 25.51 -3.97
C SER A 50 -62.71 26.65 -3.74
N ALA A 51 -63.65 26.48 -2.81
CA ALA A 51 -64.46 27.59 -2.31
C ALA A 51 -63.62 28.57 -1.46
N LEU A 52 -62.47 28.12 -0.94
CA LEU A 52 -61.55 28.93 -0.15
C LEU A 52 -60.61 29.73 -1.07
N SER A 53 -60.63 31.06 -0.93
CA SER A 53 -59.77 31.98 -1.69
C SER A 53 -58.46 32.33 -0.99
N ASN A 54 -58.24 31.82 0.22
CA ASN A 54 -57.11 32.15 1.10
C ASN A 54 -56.08 31.02 1.23
N LEU A 55 -56.10 30.02 0.35
CA LEU A 55 -55.08 28.97 0.34
C LEU A 55 -53.72 29.56 -0.08
N THR A 56 -52.67 29.22 0.67
CA THR A 56 -51.34 29.83 0.53
C THR A 56 -50.26 28.80 0.22
N ALA A 57 -49.14 29.24 -0.36
CA ALA A 57 -48.02 28.34 -0.68
C ALA A 57 -47.43 27.64 0.56
N GLU A 58 -47.51 28.25 1.76
CA GLU A 58 -47.03 27.66 3.03
C GLU A 58 -47.76 26.36 3.38
N GLN A 59 -49.02 26.21 2.95
CA GLN A 59 -49.82 25.02 3.21
C GLN A 59 -49.58 23.90 2.19
N PHE A 60 -48.93 24.19 1.06
CA PHE A 60 -48.82 23.25 -0.06
C PHE A 60 -47.37 22.89 -0.37
N VAL A 61 -46.50 23.88 -0.58
CA VAL A 61 -45.14 23.63 -1.08
C VAL A 61 -44.35 22.79 -0.08
N ASP A 62 -43.68 21.76 -0.59
CA ASP A 62 -42.93 20.74 0.17
C ASP A 62 -43.78 19.85 1.11
N GLN A 63 -45.12 19.96 1.07
CA GLN A 63 -46.03 19.02 1.72
C GLN A 63 -46.31 17.80 0.85
N THR A 64 -46.65 16.68 1.49
CA THR A 64 -47.09 15.46 0.80
C THR A 64 -48.49 15.65 0.23
N ALA A 65 -48.71 15.13 -0.98
CA ALA A 65 -50.02 15.09 -1.60
C ALA A 65 -50.27 13.75 -2.30
N HIS A 66 -51.55 13.36 -2.31
CA HIS A 66 -52.05 12.08 -2.77
C HIS A 66 -53.14 12.32 -3.82
N LEU A 67 -52.84 12.03 -5.09
CA LEU A 67 -53.80 12.05 -6.18
C LEU A 67 -54.41 10.66 -6.32
N THR A 68 -55.73 10.54 -6.18
CA THR A 68 -56.44 9.26 -6.23
C THR A 68 -57.38 9.21 -7.43
N ILE A 69 -57.33 8.10 -8.17
CA ILE A 69 -58.24 7.79 -9.27
C ILE A 69 -59.21 6.72 -8.78
N LEU A 70 -60.51 7.04 -8.83
CA LEU A 70 -61.60 6.17 -8.42
C LEU A 70 -62.40 5.74 -9.66
N ARG A 71 -62.77 4.46 -9.73
CA ARG A 71 -63.72 3.90 -10.70
C ARG A 71 -64.82 3.19 -9.93
N ASP A 72 -66.06 3.63 -10.11
CA ASP A 72 -67.23 3.09 -9.41
C ASP A 72 -67.10 3.12 -7.87
N GLY A 73 -66.44 4.17 -7.36
CA GLY A 73 -66.21 4.38 -5.92
C GLY A 73 -65.05 3.57 -5.33
N GLN A 74 -64.35 2.75 -6.12
CA GLN A 74 -63.16 2.01 -5.69
C GLN A 74 -61.89 2.69 -6.18
N VAL A 75 -60.85 2.73 -5.33
CA VAL A 75 -59.54 3.26 -5.71
C VAL A 75 -58.89 2.30 -6.70
N VAL A 76 -58.68 2.78 -7.92
CA VAL A 76 -57.99 2.00 -8.98
C VAL A 76 -56.54 2.40 -9.14
N GLN A 77 -56.18 3.63 -8.76
CA GLN A 77 -54.81 4.09 -8.73
C GLN A 77 -54.61 5.23 -7.74
N GLN A 78 -53.41 5.36 -7.21
CA GLN A 78 -52.98 6.45 -6.35
C GLN A 78 -51.56 6.90 -6.70
N ILE A 79 -51.32 8.20 -6.67
CA ILE A 79 -50.02 8.81 -6.93
C ILE A 79 -49.68 9.65 -5.70
N ASN A 80 -48.60 9.25 -5.02
CA ASN A 80 -48.13 9.88 -3.80
C ASN A 80 -46.82 10.61 -4.09
N GLY A 81 -46.74 11.88 -3.72
CA GLY A 81 -45.55 12.69 -3.94
C GLY A 81 -45.52 13.92 -3.04
N ILE A 82 -44.62 14.85 -3.34
CA ILE A 82 -44.51 16.15 -2.69
C ILE A 82 -44.90 17.25 -3.68
N VAL A 83 -45.43 18.36 -3.17
CA VAL A 83 -45.79 19.50 -4.00
C VAL A 83 -44.55 20.36 -4.26
N ARG A 84 -44.10 20.39 -5.51
CA ARG A 84 -42.96 21.19 -5.98
C ARG A 84 -43.30 22.66 -6.13
N GLN A 85 -44.48 22.94 -6.66
CA GLN A 85 -44.94 24.27 -7.01
C GLN A 85 -46.44 24.35 -6.77
N PHE A 86 -46.88 25.51 -6.27
CA PHE A 86 -48.29 25.84 -6.08
C PHE A 86 -48.55 27.21 -6.71
N SER A 87 -49.63 27.31 -7.48
CA SER A 87 -50.03 28.50 -8.20
C SER A 87 -51.48 28.81 -7.89
N LYS A 88 -51.75 30.06 -7.51
CA LYS A 88 -53.11 30.60 -7.38
C LYS A 88 -53.48 31.29 -8.69
N GLY A 89 -54.55 30.82 -9.31
CA GLY A 89 -55.12 31.37 -10.54
C GLY A 89 -56.23 32.38 -10.25
N ASP A 90 -57.14 32.51 -11.22
CA ASP A 90 -58.27 33.44 -11.15
C ASP A 90 -59.29 33.03 -10.07
N THR A 91 -59.99 34.03 -9.52
CA THR A 91 -61.07 33.85 -8.55
C THR A 91 -62.41 34.07 -9.25
N GLY A 92 -63.11 32.97 -9.56
CA GLY A 92 -64.44 33.00 -10.17
C GLY A 92 -65.56 33.32 -9.17
N HIS A 93 -66.81 33.15 -9.61
CA HIS A 93 -67.99 33.52 -8.82
C HIS A 93 -68.21 32.69 -7.54
N ARG A 94 -67.85 31.41 -7.54
CA ARG A 94 -67.97 30.50 -6.38
C ARG A 94 -66.67 29.79 -5.98
N HIS A 95 -65.70 29.72 -6.88
CA HIS A 95 -64.46 28.99 -6.65
C HIS A 95 -63.26 29.82 -7.07
N THR A 96 -62.17 29.68 -6.32
CA THR A 96 -60.83 30.10 -6.73
C THR A 96 -60.13 28.93 -7.38
N PHE A 97 -59.46 29.17 -8.51
CA PHE A 97 -58.69 28.15 -9.20
C PHE A 97 -57.26 28.10 -8.69
N TYR A 98 -56.76 26.89 -8.50
CA TYR A 98 -55.38 26.63 -8.11
C TYR A 98 -54.79 25.58 -9.05
N SER A 99 -53.48 25.54 -9.15
CA SER A 99 -52.77 24.46 -9.84
C SER A 99 -51.53 24.11 -9.04
N LEU A 100 -51.18 22.83 -8.98
CA LEU A 100 -49.98 22.38 -8.31
C LEU A 100 -49.20 21.39 -9.16
N THR A 101 -47.90 21.30 -8.88
CA THR A 101 -47.01 20.33 -9.50
C THR A 101 -46.59 19.30 -8.46
N LEU A 102 -47.04 18.06 -8.65
CA LEU A 102 -46.74 16.91 -7.80
C LEU A 102 -45.54 16.15 -8.38
N VAL A 103 -44.52 15.92 -7.56
CA VAL A 103 -43.24 15.28 -7.94
C VAL A 103 -42.81 14.28 -6.85
N PRO A 104 -41.90 13.34 -7.13
CA PRO A 104 -41.37 12.46 -6.10
C PRO A 104 -40.49 13.19 -5.10
N ALA A 105 -40.40 12.66 -3.88
CA ALA A 105 -39.51 13.21 -2.84
C ALA A 105 -38.03 13.23 -3.29
N LEU A 106 -37.66 12.33 -4.21
CA LEU A 106 -36.34 12.28 -4.87
C LEU A 106 -35.92 13.63 -5.47
N GLU A 107 -36.86 14.47 -5.93
CA GLU A 107 -36.52 15.77 -6.53
C GLU A 107 -35.85 16.73 -5.54
N ARG A 108 -35.98 16.53 -4.22
CA ARG A 108 -35.27 17.32 -3.20
C ARG A 108 -33.75 17.28 -3.39
N LEU A 109 -33.21 16.16 -3.89
CA LEU A 109 -31.78 16.01 -4.16
C LEU A 109 -31.28 16.96 -5.28
N SER A 110 -32.17 17.52 -6.10
CA SER A 110 -31.81 18.53 -7.11
C SER A 110 -31.48 19.90 -6.49
N LEU A 111 -31.86 20.13 -5.23
CA LEU A 111 -31.72 21.42 -4.55
C LEU A 111 -30.41 21.56 -3.77
N ARG A 112 -29.69 20.46 -3.53
CA ARG A 112 -28.40 20.46 -2.82
C ARG A 112 -27.27 20.08 -3.75
N SER A 113 -26.18 20.86 -3.70
CA SER A 113 -24.92 20.58 -4.41
C SER A 113 -23.76 20.47 -3.43
N ASN A 114 -22.82 19.56 -3.71
CA ASN A 114 -21.74 19.26 -2.79
C ASN A 114 -20.42 18.88 -3.50
N SER A 115 -19.34 18.82 -2.72
CA SER A 115 -18.07 18.20 -3.09
C SER A 115 -17.57 17.34 -1.94
N ARG A 116 -17.53 16.02 -2.12
CA ARG A 116 -17.20 15.05 -1.07
C ARG A 116 -16.73 13.71 -1.62
N ILE A 117 -16.11 12.93 -0.75
CA ILE A 117 -15.46 11.67 -1.08
C ILE A 117 -16.18 10.53 -0.35
N PHE A 118 -16.48 9.47 -1.09
CA PHE A 118 -16.95 8.18 -0.59
C PHE A 118 -15.84 7.12 -0.81
N GLN A 119 -15.57 6.31 0.21
CA GLN A 119 -14.49 5.33 0.21
C GLN A 119 -14.98 3.99 0.72
N GLN A 120 -14.54 2.91 0.06
CA GLN A 120 -14.89 1.53 0.41
C GLN A 120 -16.40 1.30 0.53
N GLN A 121 -17.16 1.91 -0.37
CA GLN A 121 -18.61 1.84 -0.40
C GLN A 121 -19.08 1.45 -1.81
N SER A 122 -20.08 0.59 -1.87
CA SER A 122 -20.80 0.25 -3.09
C SER A 122 -21.76 1.37 -3.48
N VAL A 123 -22.17 1.40 -4.74
CA VAL A 123 -23.13 2.42 -5.22
C VAL A 123 -24.47 2.38 -4.47
N PRO A 124 -25.09 1.22 -4.17
CA PRO A 124 -26.30 1.19 -3.34
C PRO A 124 -26.13 1.80 -1.94
N GLU A 125 -24.96 1.63 -1.31
CA GLU A 125 -24.65 2.26 -0.02
C GLU A 125 -24.52 3.79 -0.16
N ILE A 126 -23.84 4.26 -1.20
CA ILE A 126 -23.71 5.70 -1.49
C ILE A 126 -25.10 6.33 -1.76
N ILE A 127 -25.91 5.69 -2.59
CA ILE A 127 -27.29 6.15 -2.88
C ILE A 127 -28.12 6.18 -1.59
N SER A 128 -28.02 5.16 -0.74
CA SER A 128 -28.72 5.12 0.55
C SER A 128 -28.36 6.33 1.42
N ILE A 129 -27.07 6.69 1.50
CA ILE A 129 -26.62 7.88 2.25
C ILE A 129 -27.27 9.16 1.67
N LEU A 130 -27.29 9.32 0.35
CA LEU A 130 -27.90 10.50 -0.31
C LEU A 130 -29.39 10.64 0.00
N LEU A 131 -30.13 9.53 -0.03
CA LEU A 131 -31.56 9.49 0.22
C LEU A 131 -31.89 9.78 1.69
N GLN A 132 -31.17 9.13 2.62
CA GLN A 132 -31.37 9.30 4.06
C GLN A 132 -31.06 10.73 4.53
N GLU A 133 -30.02 11.37 3.99
CA GLU A 133 -29.70 12.78 4.29
C GLU A 133 -30.81 13.77 3.88
N MET A 134 -31.72 13.35 3.00
CA MET A 134 -32.88 14.12 2.53
C MET A 134 -34.22 13.63 3.11
N GLY A 135 -34.17 12.74 4.11
CA GLY A 135 -35.36 12.20 4.78
C GLY A 135 -36.19 11.25 3.90
N ILE A 136 -35.58 10.63 2.88
CA ILE A 136 -36.22 9.63 2.03
C ILE A 136 -35.89 8.25 2.59
N GLU A 137 -36.84 7.65 3.31
CA GLU A 137 -36.65 6.36 4.00
C GLU A 137 -37.27 5.16 3.26
N ASP A 138 -38.30 5.40 2.44
CA ASP A 138 -38.99 4.40 1.64
C ASP A 138 -38.27 4.18 0.30
N TYR A 139 -37.17 3.43 0.34
CA TYR A 139 -36.46 2.98 -0.86
C TYR A 139 -36.01 1.52 -0.72
N ALA A 140 -35.82 0.87 -1.87
CA ALA A 140 -35.43 -0.53 -1.93
C ALA A 140 -34.52 -0.82 -3.14
N PHE A 141 -33.68 -1.84 -3.00
CA PHE A 141 -32.81 -2.34 -4.07
C PHE A 141 -33.16 -3.80 -4.37
N ALA A 142 -33.61 -4.07 -5.60
CA ALA A 142 -33.88 -5.41 -6.12
C ALA A 142 -32.91 -5.72 -7.28
N LEU A 143 -31.67 -6.05 -6.90
CA LEU A 143 -30.54 -6.19 -7.83
C LEU A 143 -30.20 -7.67 -8.05
N LYS A 144 -29.94 -8.05 -9.30
CA LYS A 144 -29.42 -9.38 -9.64
C LYS A 144 -27.89 -9.44 -9.58
N ARG A 145 -27.22 -8.32 -9.82
CA ARG A 145 -25.76 -8.18 -9.74
C ARG A 145 -25.34 -7.60 -8.41
N GLU A 146 -24.27 -8.14 -7.85
CA GLU A 146 -23.56 -7.53 -6.73
C GLU A 146 -22.71 -6.35 -7.21
N CYS A 147 -22.97 -5.14 -6.69
CA CYS A 147 -22.18 -3.95 -6.99
C CYS A 147 -20.88 -3.96 -6.19
N ALA A 148 -19.74 -3.89 -6.88
CA ALA A 148 -18.44 -3.84 -6.22
C ALA A 148 -18.28 -2.56 -5.37
N GLN A 149 -17.58 -2.70 -4.23
CA GLN A 149 -17.19 -1.54 -3.44
C GLN A 149 -16.17 -0.69 -4.20
N ARG A 150 -16.41 0.63 -4.21
CA ARG A 150 -15.51 1.59 -4.82
C ARG A 150 -14.46 2.02 -3.81
N GLU A 151 -13.19 1.80 -4.13
CA GLU A 151 -12.05 2.28 -3.34
C GLU A 151 -12.11 3.80 -3.12
N PHE A 152 -12.55 4.52 -4.15
CA PHE A 152 -12.62 5.98 -4.16
C PHE A 152 -13.69 6.44 -5.17
N CYS A 153 -14.67 7.22 -4.70
CA CYS A 153 -15.70 7.82 -5.54
C CYS A 153 -16.02 9.23 -5.05
N VAL A 154 -15.94 10.21 -5.93
CA VAL A 154 -16.06 11.63 -5.61
C VAL A 154 -17.34 12.18 -6.24
N GLN A 155 -18.12 12.86 -5.41
CA GLN A 155 -19.12 13.82 -5.85
C GLN A 155 -18.38 15.16 -5.99
N TYR A 156 -18.32 15.76 -7.18
CA TYR A 156 -17.55 16.98 -7.40
C TYR A 156 -18.38 18.05 -8.11
N ARG A 157 -18.68 19.14 -7.40
CA ARG A 157 -19.42 20.32 -7.90
C ARG A 157 -20.71 19.99 -8.66
N GLU A 158 -21.41 18.94 -8.24
CA GLU A 158 -22.66 18.47 -8.83
C GLU A 158 -23.76 18.42 -7.76
N THR A 159 -25.02 18.39 -8.18
CA THR A 159 -26.14 18.15 -7.24
C THR A 159 -26.15 16.71 -6.77
N ASP A 160 -26.77 16.43 -5.62
CA ASP A 160 -26.90 15.04 -5.16
C ASP A 160 -27.67 14.18 -6.15
N LEU A 161 -28.65 14.77 -6.85
CA LEU A 161 -29.44 14.06 -7.85
C LEU A 161 -28.62 13.73 -9.10
N GLN A 162 -27.82 14.68 -9.60
CA GLN A 162 -26.89 14.43 -10.71
C GLN A 162 -25.87 13.34 -10.36
N PHE A 163 -25.34 13.39 -9.14
CA PHE A 163 -24.43 12.36 -8.65
C PHE A 163 -25.09 10.99 -8.60
N LEU A 164 -26.30 10.91 -8.04
CA LEU A 164 -27.11 9.69 -7.97
C LEU A 164 -27.37 9.11 -9.36
N HIS A 165 -27.84 9.92 -10.32
CA HIS A 165 -28.11 9.46 -11.69
C HIS A 165 -26.84 8.96 -12.38
N ARG A 166 -25.72 9.66 -12.19
CA ARG A 166 -24.43 9.28 -12.76
C ARG A 166 -23.99 7.91 -12.24
N ILE A 167 -23.91 7.72 -10.92
CA ILE A 167 -23.43 6.45 -10.35
C ILE A 167 -24.43 5.30 -10.56
N ALA A 168 -25.74 5.59 -10.57
CA ALA A 168 -26.76 4.61 -10.92
C ALA A 168 -26.59 4.14 -12.37
N ALA A 169 -26.46 5.06 -13.34
CA ALA A 169 -26.28 4.71 -14.74
C ALA A 169 -24.97 3.95 -15.02
N GLU A 170 -23.87 4.29 -14.32
CA GLU A 170 -22.60 3.55 -14.39
C GLU A 170 -22.78 2.06 -13.98
N GLU A 171 -23.56 1.80 -12.94
CA GLU A 171 -23.89 0.44 -12.48
C GLU A 171 -25.05 -0.21 -13.24
N GLY A 172 -25.67 0.53 -14.18
CA GLY A 172 -26.83 0.09 -14.95
C GLY A 172 -28.15 0.12 -14.17
N LEU A 173 -28.18 0.75 -13.01
CA LEU A 173 -29.38 0.87 -12.19
C LEU A 173 -30.40 1.81 -12.82
N VAL A 174 -31.66 1.42 -12.73
CA VAL A 174 -32.82 2.24 -13.04
C VAL A 174 -33.70 2.30 -11.80
N TYR A 175 -34.51 3.34 -11.66
CA TYR A 175 -35.49 3.44 -10.58
C TYR A 175 -36.91 3.63 -11.10
N SER A 176 -37.86 3.08 -10.35
CA SER A 176 -39.31 3.28 -10.51
C SER A 176 -39.93 3.61 -9.15
N HIS A 177 -41.18 4.09 -9.16
CA HIS A 177 -41.91 4.45 -7.94
C HIS A 177 -43.07 3.50 -7.74
N LEU A 178 -43.10 2.80 -6.61
CA LEU A 178 -44.21 1.95 -6.21
C LEU A 178 -45.15 2.75 -5.33
N HIS A 179 -46.37 3.00 -5.81
CA HIS A 179 -47.38 3.72 -5.03
C HIS A 179 -48.20 2.76 -4.17
N GLU A 180 -48.08 2.90 -2.86
CA GLU A 180 -48.85 2.16 -1.85
C GLU A 180 -49.84 3.10 -1.15
N ALA A 181 -50.67 2.58 -0.25
CA ALA A 181 -51.57 3.42 0.53
C ALA A 181 -50.76 4.44 1.35
N GLN A 182 -50.94 5.73 1.04
CA GLN A 182 -50.31 6.90 1.71
C GLN A 182 -48.79 7.05 1.54
N LYS A 183 -48.10 6.25 0.74
CA LYS A 183 -46.64 6.41 0.51
C LYS A 183 -46.18 5.96 -0.87
N HIS A 184 -44.99 6.38 -1.28
CA HIS A 184 -44.33 5.85 -2.48
C HIS A 184 -42.95 5.31 -2.12
N THR A 185 -42.64 4.11 -2.61
CA THR A 185 -41.33 3.48 -2.42
C THR A 185 -40.50 3.63 -3.69
N LEU A 186 -39.30 4.20 -3.56
CA LEU A 186 -38.33 4.30 -4.65
C LEU A 186 -37.61 2.95 -4.83
N LEU A 187 -37.91 2.24 -5.91
CA LEU A 187 -37.34 0.92 -6.20
C LEU A 187 -36.22 1.02 -7.23
N PHE A 188 -34.99 0.65 -6.87
CA PHE A 188 -33.87 0.51 -7.78
C PHE A 188 -33.73 -0.94 -8.27
N THR A 189 -33.54 -1.11 -9.58
CA THR A 189 -33.35 -2.42 -10.21
C THR A 189 -32.26 -2.36 -11.29
N ASP A 190 -31.67 -3.51 -11.60
CA ASP A 190 -30.65 -3.68 -12.66
C ASP A 190 -31.11 -4.66 -13.76
N SER A 191 -32.34 -5.14 -13.69
CA SER A 191 -32.90 -6.14 -14.60
C SER A 191 -34.40 -5.92 -14.76
N SER A 192 -34.90 -6.12 -15.97
CA SER A 192 -36.34 -6.07 -16.25
C SER A 192 -37.13 -7.10 -15.44
N ASP A 193 -36.55 -8.25 -15.11
CA ASP A 193 -37.24 -9.28 -14.31
C ASP A 193 -37.52 -8.86 -12.86
N SER A 194 -36.76 -7.89 -12.35
CA SER A 194 -36.93 -7.33 -11.00
C SER A 194 -37.99 -6.22 -10.96
N GLN A 195 -38.61 -5.88 -12.11
CA GLN A 195 -39.66 -4.88 -12.18
C GLN A 195 -41.03 -5.48 -11.80
N PRO A 196 -41.93 -4.68 -11.17
CA PRO A 196 -43.27 -5.13 -10.82
C PRO A 196 -44.04 -5.58 -12.06
N LYS A 197 -44.89 -6.61 -11.92
CA LYS A 197 -45.74 -7.12 -13.00
C LYS A 197 -47.22 -7.09 -12.58
N LEU A 198 -48.09 -6.68 -13.50
CA LEU A 198 -49.54 -6.75 -13.30
C LEU A 198 -50.00 -8.21 -13.22
N ALA A 199 -50.85 -8.51 -12.24
CA ALA A 199 -51.36 -9.86 -12.02
C ALA A 199 -52.25 -10.38 -13.16
N LYS A 200 -52.97 -9.47 -13.83
CA LYS A 200 -53.92 -9.79 -14.89
C LYS A 200 -53.41 -9.24 -16.23
N PRO A 201 -53.56 -9.99 -17.33
CA PRO A 201 -53.30 -9.47 -18.66
C PRO A 201 -54.23 -8.30 -19.02
N VAL A 202 -53.74 -7.40 -19.86
CA VAL A 202 -54.50 -6.26 -20.37
C VAL A 202 -55.01 -6.59 -21.78
N PRO A 203 -56.34 -6.54 -22.03
CA PRO A 203 -56.89 -6.83 -23.36
C PRO A 203 -56.60 -5.70 -24.35
N TYR A 204 -56.38 -6.07 -25.61
CA TYR A 204 -56.36 -5.16 -26.74
C TYR A 204 -57.74 -5.08 -27.40
N ASN A 205 -58.22 -3.86 -27.66
CA ASN A 205 -59.51 -3.63 -28.29
C ASN A 205 -59.37 -2.85 -29.59
N ALA A 206 -59.51 -3.55 -30.72
CA ALA A 206 -59.50 -2.94 -32.05
C ALA A 206 -60.85 -2.35 -32.49
N LEU A 207 -61.95 -2.61 -31.74
CA LEU A 207 -63.30 -2.28 -32.18
C LEU A 207 -63.70 -0.86 -31.74
N ALA A 208 -63.95 0.01 -32.71
CA ALA A 208 -64.63 1.29 -32.49
C ALA A 208 -66.13 1.06 -32.22
N GLY A 209 -66.49 0.68 -31.00
CA GLY A 209 -67.91 0.63 -30.57
C GLY A 209 -68.36 -0.51 -29.67
N GLY A 210 -67.46 -1.36 -29.15
CA GLY A 210 -67.81 -2.36 -28.13
C GLY A 210 -67.63 -1.82 -26.72
N GLU A 211 -68.66 -1.87 -25.86
CA GLU A 211 -68.51 -1.61 -24.42
C GLU A 211 -67.72 -2.76 -23.79
N ILE A 212 -66.40 -2.58 -23.63
CA ILE A 212 -65.59 -3.43 -22.77
C ILE A 212 -65.64 -2.83 -21.36
N ASN A 213 -66.09 -3.63 -20.38
CA ASN A 213 -66.20 -3.20 -18.98
C ASN A 213 -64.85 -3.14 -18.24
N LEU A 214 -63.80 -3.70 -18.83
CA LEU A 214 -62.42 -3.69 -18.34
C LEU A 214 -61.59 -2.61 -19.05
N PRO A 215 -60.58 -2.00 -18.41
CA PRO A 215 -59.62 -1.18 -19.12
C PRO A 215 -58.86 -1.98 -20.19
N TYR A 216 -58.48 -1.33 -21.29
CA TYR A 216 -57.89 -1.96 -22.48
C TYR A 216 -56.89 -1.05 -23.20
N VAL A 217 -56.02 -1.67 -24.00
CA VAL A 217 -55.17 -0.97 -24.98
C VAL A 217 -55.94 -0.83 -26.29
N VAL A 218 -56.00 0.37 -26.86
CA VAL A 218 -56.81 0.68 -28.06
C VAL A 218 -55.96 0.88 -29.33
N ASP A 219 -54.68 1.19 -29.16
CA ASP A 219 -53.75 1.51 -30.25
C ASP A 219 -52.36 1.04 -29.82
N LEU A 220 -51.64 0.36 -30.72
CA LEU A 220 -50.26 -0.10 -30.49
C LEU A 220 -49.47 -0.08 -31.81
N GLN A 221 -48.40 0.70 -31.83
CA GLN A 221 -47.50 0.85 -32.96
C GLN A 221 -46.09 0.41 -32.59
N PHE A 222 -45.63 -0.72 -33.14
CA PHE A 222 -44.28 -1.23 -32.92
C PHE A 222 -43.27 -0.68 -33.95
N LYS A 223 -42.09 -0.29 -33.48
CA LYS A 223 -41.01 0.35 -34.26
C LYS A 223 -39.68 -0.35 -33.98
N THR A 224 -38.93 -0.62 -35.06
CA THR A 224 -37.59 -1.20 -35.00
C THR A 224 -36.60 -0.22 -35.64
N THR A 225 -35.50 0.09 -34.94
CA THR A 225 -34.49 1.06 -35.37
C THR A 225 -33.10 0.45 -35.32
N ALA A 226 -32.29 0.65 -36.37
CA ALA A 226 -30.89 0.25 -36.38
C ALA A 226 -30.10 1.07 -35.33
N GLN A 227 -29.33 0.38 -34.49
CA GLN A 227 -28.52 0.97 -33.41
C GLN A 227 -27.11 0.35 -33.39
N VAL A 228 -26.28 0.77 -32.44
CA VAL A 228 -24.95 0.18 -32.19
C VAL A 228 -25.06 -1.35 -32.13
N SER A 229 -24.16 -2.06 -32.82
CA SER A 229 -24.17 -3.53 -32.90
C SER A 229 -23.31 -4.18 -31.82
N HIS A 230 -22.21 -3.55 -31.43
CA HIS A 230 -21.29 -4.05 -30.41
C HIS A 230 -20.49 -2.91 -29.77
N THR A 231 -20.00 -3.16 -28.56
CA THR A 231 -19.13 -2.25 -27.82
C THR A 231 -17.73 -2.86 -27.63
N GLU A 232 -16.69 -2.03 -27.68
CA GLU A 232 -15.33 -2.36 -27.24
C GLU A 232 -14.85 -1.30 -26.23
N LEU A 233 -14.71 -1.69 -24.97
CA LEU A 233 -14.18 -0.82 -23.90
C LEU A 233 -12.76 -1.24 -23.53
N LYS A 234 -11.92 -0.25 -23.18
CA LYS A 234 -10.54 -0.49 -22.69
C LYS A 234 -10.23 0.35 -21.46
N ASP A 235 -9.37 -0.19 -20.60
CA ASP A 235 -8.84 0.57 -19.47
C ASP A 235 -7.39 0.16 -19.17
N TYR A 236 -6.75 0.89 -18.25
CA TYR A 236 -5.38 0.69 -17.83
C TYR A 236 -5.31 0.58 -16.30
N SER A 237 -4.52 -0.39 -15.83
CA SER A 237 -4.15 -0.48 -14.42
C SER A 237 -2.64 -0.54 -14.29
N PHE A 238 -2.07 0.36 -13.48
CA PHE A 238 -0.64 0.33 -13.17
C PHE A 238 -0.22 -0.93 -12.41
N LYS A 239 -1.17 -1.65 -11.77
CA LYS A 239 -0.91 -2.94 -11.13
C LYS A 239 -0.79 -4.10 -12.15
N LYS A 240 -1.32 -3.92 -13.38
CA LYS A 240 -1.27 -4.90 -14.47
C LYS A 240 -0.99 -4.17 -15.81
N PRO A 241 0.18 -3.51 -15.96
CA PRO A 241 0.40 -2.53 -17.04
C PRO A 241 0.40 -3.13 -18.44
N ALA A 242 0.77 -4.41 -18.59
CA ALA A 242 0.75 -5.12 -19.87
C ALA A 242 -0.65 -5.62 -20.28
N TYR A 243 -1.61 -5.64 -19.34
CA TYR A 243 -2.94 -6.14 -19.59
C TYR A 243 -3.87 -5.00 -20.00
N GLY A 244 -4.40 -5.05 -21.24
CA GLY A 244 -5.18 -3.95 -21.82
C GLY A 244 -6.66 -3.87 -21.43
N PHE A 245 -7.13 -4.74 -20.52
CA PHE A 245 -8.50 -4.76 -20.00
C PHE A 245 -9.58 -4.58 -21.08
N THR A 246 -9.40 -5.22 -22.24
CA THR A 246 -10.30 -5.03 -23.39
C THR A 246 -11.55 -5.89 -23.22
N GLN A 247 -12.73 -5.27 -23.28
CA GLN A 247 -14.01 -5.95 -23.12
C GLN A 247 -14.91 -5.69 -24.32
N ARG A 248 -15.30 -6.77 -25.00
CA ARG A 248 -16.17 -6.73 -26.18
C ARG A 248 -17.51 -7.36 -25.88
N THR A 249 -18.60 -6.70 -26.26
CA THR A 249 -19.96 -7.20 -26.09
C THR A 249 -20.75 -7.03 -27.38
N GLN A 250 -21.39 -8.11 -27.85
CA GLN A 250 -22.24 -8.12 -29.04
C GLN A 250 -23.71 -7.97 -28.69
N GLY A 251 -24.45 -7.20 -29.48
CA GLY A 251 -25.89 -7.01 -29.31
C GLY A 251 -26.69 -8.26 -29.67
N LYS A 252 -27.80 -8.47 -28.96
CA LYS A 252 -28.81 -9.48 -29.28
C LYS A 252 -29.91 -8.87 -30.15
N ASP A 253 -30.69 -9.71 -30.83
CA ASP A 253 -31.82 -9.32 -31.66
C ASP A 253 -31.45 -8.26 -32.73
N ILE A 254 -30.35 -8.49 -33.46
CA ILE A 254 -29.78 -7.53 -34.44
C ILE A 254 -29.93 -7.96 -35.90
N ALA A 255 -30.73 -9.00 -36.20
CA ALA A 255 -30.81 -9.58 -37.55
C ALA A 255 -31.32 -8.60 -38.63
N TYR A 256 -31.97 -7.52 -38.23
CA TYR A 256 -32.47 -6.46 -39.11
C TYR A 256 -31.41 -5.40 -39.48
N GLN A 257 -30.18 -5.50 -38.97
CA GLN A 257 -29.11 -4.52 -39.20
C GLN A 257 -27.75 -5.18 -39.46
N GLN A 258 -26.78 -4.38 -39.93
CA GLN A 258 -25.40 -4.83 -40.07
C GLN A 258 -24.74 -5.05 -38.70
N PRO A 259 -23.82 -6.04 -38.58
CA PRO A 259 -23.20 -6.40 -37.30
C PRO A 259 -21.99 -5.53 -36.92
N ASN A 260 -21.58 -4.56 -37.75
CA ASN A 260 -20.31 -3.83 -37.62
C ASN A 260 -20.41 -2.35 -37.19
N TYR A 261 -21.57 -1.90 -36.69
CA TYR A 261 -21.70 -0.58 -36.06
C TYR A 261 -21.08 -0.57 -34.65
N GLU A 262 -19.75 -0.41 -34.60
CA GLU A 262 -18.95 -0.41 -33.37
C GLU A 262 -19.13 0.87 -32.54
N HIS A 263 -19.16 0.70 -31.22
CA HIS A 263 -18.92 1.78 -30.26
C HIS A 263 -17.67 1.47 -29.43
N PHE A 264 -16.62 2.27 -29.61
CA PHE A 264 -15.37 2.19 -28.86
C PHE A 264 -15.23 3.34 -27.86
N ASP A 265 -14.78 3.03 -26.64
CA ASP A 265 -14.54 4.04 -25.59
C ASP A 265 -13.39 3.65 -24.64
N ALA A 266 -12.65 4.64 -24.16
CA ALA A 266 -11.56 4.50 -23.18
C ALA A 266 -11.34 5.82 -22.42
N PRO A 267 -11.21 5.80 -21.07
CA PRO A 267 -11.16 4.63 -20.20
C PRO A 267 -12.55 4.05 -19.86
N GLY A 268 -12.63 2.72 -19.76
CA GLY A 268 -13.85 1.98 -19.43
C GLY A 268 -14.26 1.98 -17.95
N ARG A 269 -13.40 2.46 -17.05
CA ARG A 269 -13.57 2.60 -15.59
C ARG A 269 -13.73 1.29 -14.81
N TYR A 270 -12.93 0.28 -15.14
CA TYR A 270 -12.87 -0.99 -14.41
C TYR A 270 -11.43 -1.48 -14.26
N LYS A 271 -11.18 -2.26 -13.20
CA LYS A 271 -9.84 -2.81 -12.88
C LYS A 271 -9.79 -4.35 -12.94
N ASP A 272 -10.89 -4.97 -13.35
CA ASP A 272 -11.07 -6.42 -13.48
C ASP A 272 -12.07 -6.75 -14.59
N ASP A 273 -12.01 -7.99 -15.10
CA ASP A 273 -12.82 -8.42 -16.23
C ASP A 273 -14.29 -8.66 -15.88
N THR A 274 -14.60 -8.98 -14.62
CA THR A 274 -15.99 -9.25 -14.20
C THR A 274 -16.80 -7.96 -14.31
N ASN A 275 -16.30 -6.89 -13.69
CA ASN A 275 -16.92 -5.57 -13.81
C ASN A 275 -16.83 -5.02 -15.23
N GLY A 276 -15.70 -5.23 -15.92
CA GLY A 276 -15.54 -4.75 -17.29
C GLY A 276 -16.54 -5.34 -18.28
N LYS A 277 -16.83 -6.65 -18.20
CA LYS A 277 -17.89 -7.29 -19.00
C LYS A 277 -19.24 -6.68 -18.70
N ALA A 278 -19.53 -6.47 -17.42
CA ALA A 278 -20.82 -5.95 -16.98
C ALA A 278 -21.02 -4.50 -17.43
N PHE A 279 -20.02 -3.62 -17.31
CA PHE A 279 -20.08 -2.24 -17.80
C PHE A 279 -20.18 -2.17 -19.33
N SER A 280 -19.48 -3.03 -20.06
CA SER A 280 -19.63 -3.12 -21.52
C SER A 280 -21.03 -3.54 -21.93
N GLN A 281 -21.63 -4.52 -21.22
CA GLN A 281 -23.02 -4.93 -21.42
C GLN A 281 -24.01 -3.79 -21.12
N ILE A 282 -23.87 -3.10 -19.98
CA ILE A 282 -24.72 -1.96 -19.61
C ILE A 282 -24.65 -0.85 -20.65
N ARG A 283 -23.43 -0.50 -21.10
CA ARG A 283 -23.24 0.51 -22.13
C ARG A 283 -23.95 0.13 -23.43
N LEU A 284 -23.82 -1.12 -23.87
CA LEU A 284 -24.49 -1.60 -25.07
C LEU A 284 -26.02 -1.61 -24.93
N GLU A 285 -26.54 -2.05 -23.78
CA GLU A 285 -27.98 -2.04 -23.49
C GLU A 285 -28.54 -0.62 -23.50
N TYR A 286 -27.83 0.36 -22.94
CA TYR A 286 -28.19 1.77 -23.06
C TYR A 286 -28.22 2.25 -24.51
N LEU A 287 -27.16 1.99 -25.29
CA LEU A 287 -27.07 2.41 -26.69
C LEU A 287 -28.15 1.78 -27.57
N ARG A 288 -28.74 0.66 -27.13
CA ARG A 288 -29.79 -0.07 -27.83
C ARG A 288 -31.17 0.03 -27.17
N ARG A 289 -31.34 0.85 -26.13
CA ARG A 289 -32.58 0.89 -25.34
C ARG A 289 -33.82 1.31 -26.14
N ASP A 290 -33.62 2.04 -27.23
CA ASP A 290 -34.68 2.52 -28.14
C ASP A 290 -34.71 1.72 -29.47
N ALA A 291 -34.01 0.58 -29.55
CA ALA A 291 -33.94 -0.22 -30.77
C ALA A 291 -35.28 -0.89 -31.12
N LEU A 292 -36.01 -1.36 -30.10
CA LEU A 292 -37.33 -2.00 -30.22
C LEU A 292 -38.32 -1.28 -29.30
N LEU A 293 -39.17 -0.43 -29.86
CA LEU A 293 -40.08 0.44 -29.10
C LEU A 293 -41.51 0.30 -29.62
N ALA A 294 -42.49 0.28 -28.73
CA ALA A 294 -43.91 0.38 -29.09
C ALA A 294 -44.53 1.64 -28.49
N ASP A 295 -45.26 2.41 -29.28
CA ASP A 295 -46.13 3.48 -28.77
C ASP A 295 -47.54 2.91 -28.64
N ALA A 296 -48.19 3.09 -27.48
CA ALA A 296 -49.53 2.56 -27.23
C ALA A 296 -50.46 3.59 -26.57
N LYS A 297 -51.78 3.40 -26.71
CA LYS A 297 -52.81 4.18 -26.00
C LYS A 297 -53.70 3.25 -25.20
N SER A 298 -54.05 3.60 -23.97
CA SER A 298 -54.94 2.80 -23.13
C SER A 298 -55.77 3.67 -22.17
N ASP A 299 -56.74 3.04 -21.50
CA ASP A 299 -57.47 3.61 -20.38
C ASP A 299 -57.17 2.88 -19.04
N GLU A 300 -56.12 2.04 -19.00
CA GLU A 300 -55.70 1.27 -17.82
C GLU A 300 -54.86 2.12 -16.85
N PRO A 301 -55.37 2.49 -15.65
CA PRO A 301 -54.64 3.34 -14.70
C PRO A 301 -53.41 2.69 -14.07
N LEU A 302 -53.31 1.36 -14.09
CA LEU A 302 -52.19 0.62 -13.49
C LEU A 302 -50.95 0.52 -14.38
N LEU A 303 -51.02 0.97 -15.65
CA LEU A 303 -49.86 1.02 -16.55
C LEU A 303 -49.00 2.25 -16.26
N LEU A 304 -48.18 2.11 -15.21
CA LEU A 304 -47.19 3.09 -14.75
C LEU A 304 -45.80 2.80 -15.31
N ALA A 305 -44.91 3.79 -15.27
CA ALA A 305 -43.53 3.56 -15.71
C ALA A 305 -42.79 2.57 -14.79
N GLY A 306 -42.12 1.58 -15.37
CA GLY A 306 -41.51 0.47 -14.65
C GLY A 306 -42.42 -0.75 -14.45
N VAL A 307 -43.70 -0.69 -14.84
CA VAL A 307 -44.61 -1.84 -14.71
C VAL A 307 -44.55 -2.73 -15.96
N ARG A 308 -44.50 -4.05 -15.72
CA ARG A 308 -44.65 -5.09 -16.74
C ARG A 308 -46.08 -5.57 -16.84
N PHE A 309 -46.52 -5.94 -18.05
CA PHE A 309 -47.84 -6.50 -18.27
C PHE A 309 -47.88 -7.40 -19.50
N ASP A 310 -48.74 -8.42 -19.44
CA ASP A 310 -49.04 -9.26 -20.61
C ASP A 310 -50.15 -8.61 -21.45
N LEU A 311 -49.89 -8.37 -22.74
CA LEU A 311 -50.92 -7.97 -23.70
C LEU A 311 -51.60 -9.22 -24.28
N GLN A 312 -52.93 -9.18 -24.38
CA GLN A 312 -53.72 -10.24 -25.02
C GLN A 312 -54.73 -9.68 -26.02
N ASP A 313 -55.33 -10.56 -26.82
CA ASP A 313 -56.40 -10.25 -27.79
C ASP A 313 -56.00 -9.31 -28.96
N HIS A 314 -54.71 -9.06 -29.17
CA HIS A 314 -54.22 -8.38 -30.37
C HIS A 314 -54.27 -9.32 -31.59
N LEU A 315 -54.68 -8.79 -32.76
CA LEU A 315 -54.83 -9.59 -33.99
C LEU A 315 -53.49 -10.15 -34.52
N ASP A 316 -52.41 -9.40 -34.36
CA ASP A 316 -51.04 -9.91 -34.54
C ASP A 316 -50.57 -10.63 -33.28
N HIS A 317 -50.39 -11.95 -33.38
CA HIS A 317 -49.93 -12.80 -32.28
C HIS A 317 -48.55 -12.40 -31.74
N ALA A 318 -47.68 -11.78 -32.53
CA ALA A 318 -46.37 -11.34 -32.06
C ALA A 318 -46.45 -10.20 -31.03
N MET A 319 -47.55 -9.44 -31.02
CA MET A 319 -47.79 -8.35 -30.06
C MET A 319 -48.37 -8.85 -28.74
N ASN A 320 -48.97 -10.05 -28.71
CA ASN A 320 -49.48 -10.70 -27.50
C ASN A 320 -48.33 -11.29 -26.68
N ARG A 321 -47.63 -10.43 -25.94
CA ARG A 321 -46.42 -10.75 -25.18
C ARG A 321 -46.32 -9.88 -23.92
N ASP A 322 -45.29 -10.14 -23.13
CA ASP A 322 -44.93 -9.30 -21.98
C ASP A 322 -44.23 -8.01 -22.44
N TRP A 323 -44.74 -6.87 -21.97
CA TRP A 323 -44.27 -5.52 -22.26
C TRP A 323 -43.87 -4.81 -20.98
N LEU A 324 -42.78 -4.03 -21.03
CA LEU A 324 -42.38 -3.11 -19.97
C LEU A 324 -42.73 -1.69 -20.38
N VAL A 325 -43.45 -0.96 -19.53
CA VAL A 325 -43.71 0.47 -19.70
C VAL A 325 -42.45 1.26 -19.32
N VAL A 326 -41.84 1.96 -20.26
CA VAL A 326 -40.66 2.83 -20.00
C VAL A 326 -41.05 4.29 -19.78
N GLN A 327 -42.21 4.70 -20.29
CA GLN A 327 -42.76 6.03 -20.13
C GLN A 327 -44.29 5.97 -20.24
N ALA A 328 -45.00 6.72 -19.41
CA ALA A 328 -46.45 6.84 -19.46
C ALA A 328 -46.86 8.32 -19.35
N ASN A 329 -47.70 8.82 -20.24
CA ASN A 329 -48.30 10.14 -20.13
C ASN A 329 -49.78 9.96 -19.78
N HIS A 330 -50.19 10.48 -18.63
CA HIS A 330 -51.53 10.34 -18.09
C HIS A 330 -52.31 11.63 -18.27
N GLN A 331 -53.58 11.52 -18.66
CA GLN A 331 -54.49 12.65 -18.77
C GLN A 331 -55.85 12.29 -18.18
N GLY A 332 -56.30 13.09 -17.21
CA GLY A 332 -57.62 12.97 -16.59
C GLY A 332 -58.37 14.29 -16.70
N THR A 333 -59.63 14.26 -17.15
CA THR A 333 -60.51 15.44 -17.17
C THR A 333 -61.79 15.16 -16.39
N GLN A 334 -62.16 16.09 -15.50
CA GLN A 334 -63.35 16.00 -14.64
C GLN A 334 -64.14 17.32 -14.69
N PRO A 335 -64.78 17.65 -15.82
CA PRO A 335 -65.56 18.88 -15.97
C PRO A 335 -66.76 18.92 -15.01
N GLN A 336 -67.36 17.77 -14.70
CA GLN A 336 -68.51 17.66 -13.79
C GLN A 336 -68.19 17.96 -12.32
N ALA A 337 -66.91 18.17 -11.98
CA ALA A 337 -66.53 18.51 -10.61
C ALA A 337 -67.07 19.89 -10.19
N LEU A 338 -67.22 20.80 -11.17
CA LEU A 338 -67.83 22.10 -10.97
C LEU A 338 -69.34 22.00 -11.24
N GLN A 339 -70.16 22.24 -10.22
CA GLN A 339 -71.63 22.22 -10.34
C GLN A 339 -72.17 23.20 -11.41
N GLU A 340 -71.37 24.18 -11.83
CA GLU A 340 -71.70 25.21 -12.84
C GLU A 340 -71.40 24.76 -14.29
N GLU A 341 -70.62 23.69 -14.50
CA GLU A 341 -70.27 23.15 -15.83
C GLU A 341 -71.01 21.82 -16.15
N GLY A 342 -72.24 21.66 -15.64
CA GLY A 342 -73.08 20.44 -15.75
C GLY A 342 -73.45 19.97 -17.18
N GLY A 343 -72.85 20.54 -18.22
CA GLY A 343 -73.00 20.13 -19.63
C GLY A 343 -71.68 19.94 -20.40
N ALA A 344 -70.51 20.05 -19.76
CA ALA A 344 -69.20 20.11 -20.44
C ALA A 344 -68.53 18.75 -20.72
N GLY A 345 -69.24 17.63 -20.57
CA GLY A 345 -68.75 16.28 -20.92
C GLY A 345 -68.72 15.30 -19.75
N ALA A 346 -68.30 14.06 -20.01
CA ALA A 346 -68.11 13.01 -19.01
C ALA A 346 -66.70 13.08 -18.39
N THR A 347 -66.52 12.54 -17.18
CA THR A 347 -65.19 12.32 -16.61
C THR A 347 -64.46 11.26 -17.45
N THR A 348 -63.27 11.59 -17.95
CA THR A 348 -62.47 10.69 -18.80
C THR A 348 -61.05 10.54 -18.29
N TYR A 349 -60.49 9.35 -18.48
CA TYR A 349 -59.08 9.04 -18.23
C TYR A 349 -58.51 8.33 -19.46
N SER A 350 -57.28 8.68 -19.83
CA SER A 350 -56.52 7.98 -20.86
C SER A 350 -55.03 8.14 -20.60
N ASN A 351 -54.24 7.22 -21.15
CA ASN A 351 -52.79 7.34 -21.16
C ASN A 351 -52.19 7.04 -22.54
N GLN A 352 -50.96 7.52 -22.72
CA GLN A 352 -50.09 7.21 -23.86
C GLN A 352 -48.80 6.62 -23.33
N LEU A 353 -48.45 5.43 -23.80
CA LEU A 353 -47.38 4.61 -23.27
C LEU A 353 -46.27 4.46 -24.29
N LYS A 354 -45.02 4.44 -23.82
CA LYS A 354 -43.90 3.86 -24.56
C LYS A 354 -43.50 2.56 -23.90
N LEU A 355 -43.43 1.52 -24.70
CA LEU A 355 -43.22 0.15 -24.28
C LEU A 355 -41.96 -0.40 -24.92
N ILE A 356 -41.32 -1.33 -24.23
CA ILE A 356 -40.32 -2.23 -24.82
C ILE A 356 -40.69 -3.68 -24.51
N PRO A 357 -40.26 -4.66 -25.32
CA PRO A 357 -40.39 -6.06 -24.94
C PRO A 357 -39.76 -6.34 -23.58
N ALA A 358 -40.48 -7.02 -22.67
CA ALA A 358 -40.05 -7.17 -21.28
C ALA A 358 -38.73 -7.95 -21.09
N HIS A 359 -38.29 -8.75 -22.08
CA HIS A 359 -37.00 -9.45 -22.02
C HIS A 359 -35.78 -8.53 -22.26
N ILE A 360 -36.02 -7.31 -22.76
CA ILE A 360 -34.98 -6.30 -22.97
C ILE A 360 -34.81 -5.50 -21.69
N THR A 361 -33.56 -5.34 -21.25
CA THR A 361 -33.26 -4.49 -20.10
C THR A 361 -33.04 -3.06 -20.56
N TRP A 362 -33.91 -2.16 -20.10
CA TRP A 362 -33.75 -0.72 -20.33
C TRP A 362 -32.68 -0.17 -19.37
N ARG A 363 -31.85 0.75 -19.84
CA ARG A 363 -30.80 1.40 -19.03
C ARG A 363 -30.97 2.92 -19.00
N ALA A 364 -30.74 3.49 -17.82
CA ALA A 364 -30.68 4.92 -17.60
C ALA A 364 -29.61 5.58 -18.46
N ARG A 365 -29.74 6.89 -18.68
CA ARG A 365 -28.79 7.64 -19.50
C ARG A 365 -27.47 7.82 -18.75
N PRO A 366 -26.31 7.39 -19.29
CA PRO A 366 -25.01 7.72 -18.71
C PRO A 366 -24.83 9.24 -18.71
N CYS A 367 -24.63 9.80 -17.52
CA CYS A 367 -24.30 11.22 -17.36
C CYS A 367 -22.79 11.42 -17.54
N ALA A 368 -22.40 12.52 -18.18
CA ALA A 368 -20.99 12.92 -18.22
C ALA A 368 -20.51 13.18 -16.79
N LYS A 369 -19.34 12.63 -16.46
CA LYS A 369 -18.72 12.86 -15.15
C LYS A 369 -18.26 14.31 -15.04
N PRO A 370 -18.43 14.97 -13.87
CA PRO A 370 -17.85 16.29 -13.68
C PRO A 370 -16.33 16.21 -13.86
N GLN A 371 -15.77 17.19 -14.57
CA GLN A 371 -14.35 17.27 -14.81
C GLN A 371 -13.70 18.30 -13.88
N VAL A 372 -12.49 18.00 -13.44
CA VAL A 372 -11.64 18.96 -12.74
C VAL A 372 -10.85 19.76 -13.78
N ASP A 373 -11.14 21.06 -13.88
CA ASP A 373 -10.58 21.96 -14.91
C ASP A 373 -9.05 22.08 -14.87
N GLY A 374 -8.44 21.88 -13.70
CA GLY A 374 -7.01 22.03 -13.50
C GLY A 374 -6.50 21.34 -12.24
N PRO A 375 -5.18 21.36 -12.01
CA PRO A 375 -4.62 20.79 -10.80
C PRO A 375 -5.06 21.56 -9.55
N MET A 376 -5.09 20.86 -8.42
CA MET A 376 -5.44 21.41 -7.13
C MET A 376 -4.31 21.23 -6.13
N ILE A 377 -4.29 22.10 -5.11
CA ILE A 377 -3.46 21.89 -3.94
C ILE A 377 -4.12 20.87 -3.01
N ALA A 378 -3.32 19.97 -2.46
CA ALA A 378 -3.71 19.08 -1.37
C ALA A 378 -2.57 18.97 -0.35
N THR A 379 -2.90 18.60 0.88
CA THR A 379 -1.92 18.34 1.94
C THR A 379 -1.72 16.84 2.09
N VAL A 380 -0.48 16.37 2.20
CA VAL A 380 -0.17 14.96 2.45
C VAL A 380 -0.54 14.59 3.88
N VAL A 381 -1.22 13.46 4.06
CA VAL A 381 -1.74 13.01 5.36
C VAL A 381 -1.38 11.55 5.65
N GLY A 382 -1.33 11.20 6.93
CA GLY A 382 -1.02 9.86 7.41
C GLY A 382 -1.50 9.66 8.85
N PRO A 383 -1.22 8.49 9.44
CA PRO A 383 -1.53 8.20 10.84
C PRO A 383 -0.87 9.20 11.79
N GLN A 384 -1.47 9.41 12.97
CA GLN A 384 -0.91 10.29 13.99
C GLN A 384 0.50 9.83 14.40
N GLY A 385 1.45 10.77 14.42
CA GLY A 385 2.86 10.51 14.77
C GLY A 385 3.72 10.01 13.63
N GLU A 386 3.14 9.66 12.48
CA GLU A 386 3.90 9.18 11.31
C GLU A 386 4.36 10.36 10.45
N GLU A 387 5.66 10.44 10.17
CA GLU A 387 6.24 11.48 9.31
C GLU A 387 6.13 11.11 7.82
N ILE A 388 6.24 9.82 7.50
CA ILE A 388 6.23 9.31 6.12
C ILE A 388 5.23 8.16 6.04
N TYR A 389 4.12 8.38 5.31
CA TYR A 389 3.10 7.36 5.14
C TYR A 389 2.92 7.02 3.65
N CYS A 390 3.55 5.93 3.22
CA CYS A 390 3.48 5.45 1.84
C CYS A 390 3.29 3.94 1.74
N ASP A 391 2.82 3.47 0.58
CA ASP A 391 2.73 2.05 0.26
C ASP A 391 3.91 1.53 -0.58
N ASN A 392 3.88 0.24 -0.96
CA ASN A 392 4.92 -0.42 -1.76
C ASN A 392 5.14 0.21 -3.16
N PHE A 393 4.29 1.13 -3.60
CA PHE A 393 4.42 1.86 -4.87
C PHE A 393 4.86 3.32 -4.67
N GLY A 394 5.20 3.73 -3.45
CA GLY A 394 5.54 5.12 -3.12
C GLY A 394 4.35 6.08 -3.23
N ARG A 395 3.12 5.56 -3.14
CA ARG A 395 1.89 6.38 -3.14
C ARG A 395 1.69 6.96 -1.75
N VAL A 396 1.09 8.14 -1.68
CA VAL A 396 0.73 8.80 -0.41
C VAL A 396 -0.77 9.06 -0.35
N LYS A 397 -1.28 9.43 0.84
CA LYS A 397 -2.65 9.92 0.99
C LYS A 397 -2.66 11.42 1.13
N VAL A 398 -3.75 12.06 0.72
CA VAL A 398 -3.91 13.50 0.70
C VAL A 398 -5.24 13.94 1.29
N HIS A 399 -5.29 15.17 1.78
CA HIS A 399 -6.49 15.87 2.16
C HIS A 399 -6.68 17.08 1.25
N PHE A 400 -7.84 17.18 0.62
CA PHE A 400 -8.19 18.30 -0.25
C PHE A 400 -8.82 19.43 0.56
N PRO A 401 -8.53 20.72 0.28
CA PRO A 401 -9.10 21.84 1.03
C PRO A 401 -10.62 21.96 0.99
N TRP A 402 -11.27 21.38 -0.03
CA TRP A 402 -12.73 21.37 -0.16
C TRP A 402 -13.40 20.19 0.56
N ASP A 403 -12.61 19.21 1.05
CA ASP A 403 -13.13 18.09 1.81
C ASP A 403 -13.42 18.53 3.25
N ARG A 404 -14.72 18.60 3.57
CA ARG A 404 -15.22 19.03 4.90
C ARG A 404 -15.57 17.85 5.81
N TYR A 405 -15.44 16.61 5.32
CA TYR A 405 -15.95 15.42 5.99
C TYR A 405 -14.84 14.56 6.59
N SER A 406 -13.64 14.58 6.02
CA SER A 406 -12.51 13.83 6.58
C SER A 406 -11.76 14.59 7.67
N SER A 407 -11.04 13.85 8.51
CA SER A 407 -10.27 14.39 9.66
C SER A 407 -8.81 14.68 9.33
N SER A 408 -8.48 14.93 8.05
CA SER A 408 -7.09 15.15 7.59
C SER A 408 -6.10 14.05 8.04
N ASN A 409 -6.48 12.78 7.90
CA ASN A 409 -5.71 11.63 8.39
C ASN A 409 -5.59 10.53 7.33
N GLU A 410 -5.14 9.33 7.71
CA GLU A 410 -4.97 8.19 6.80
C GLU A 410 -6.28 7.71 6.15
N LYS A 411 -7.44 8.24 6.52
CA LYS A 411 -8.74 7.93 5.92
C LYS A 411 -9.26 9.05 5.00
N SER A 412 -8.51 10.12 4.77
CA SER A 412 -8.96 11.25 3.95
C SER A 412 -9.05 10.93 2.45
N SER A 413 -8.18 10.07 1.93
CA SER A 413 -8.20 9.69 0.51
C SER A 413 -7.78 8.26 0.24
N CYS A 414 -7.94 7.86 -1.02
CA CYS A 414 -7.24 6.70 -1.58
C CYS A 414 -5.74 6.95 -1.69
N TRP A 415 -5.01 5.90 -2.05
CA TRP A 415 -3.58 5.98 -2.35
C TRP A 415 -3.32 6.67 -3.69
N VAL A 416 -2.70 7.86 -3.64
CA VAL A 416 -2.42 8.71 -4.78
C VAL A 416 -0.97 8.53 -5.25
N ARG A 417 -0.78 8.23 -6.54
CA ARG A 417 0.56 8.10 -7.12
C ARG A 417 1.27 9.44 -7.18
N VAL A 418 2.58 9.42 -6.97
CA VAL A 418 3.45 10.61 -6.98
C VAL A 418 4.35 10.55 -8.20
N ALA A 419 4.25 11.53 -9.08
CA ALA A 419 5.19 11.72 -10.18
C ALA A 419 6.61 11.91 -9.62
N GLN A 420 7.55 11.18 -10.21
CA GLN A 420 8.97 11.31 -9.93
C GLN A 420 9.65 12.06 -11.07
N GLU A 421 10.82 12.67 -10.81
CA GLU A 421 11.60 13.35 -11.84
C GLU A 421 12.06 12.36 -12.93
N TRP A 422 12.47 11.16 -12.51
CA TRP A 422 12.85 10.05 -13.40
C TRP A 422 12.40 8.71 -12.81
N ALA A 423 11.67 7.89 -13.56
CA ALA A 423 11.23 6.57 -13.12
C ALA A 423 11.46 5.49 -14.20
N GLY A 424 12.34 4.53 -13.91
CA GLY A 424 12.65 3.37 -14.74
C GLY A 424 12.52 2.05 -13.97
N SER A 425 12.75 0.92 -14.65
CA SER A 425 12.70 -0.40 -14.02
C SER A 425 13.89 -0.60 -13.08
N GLN A 426 13.69 -0.36 -11.77
CA GLN A 426 14.71 -0.42 -10.70
C GLN A 426 15.81 0.66 -10.80
N TYR A 427 15.55 1.76 -11.49
CA TYR A 427 16.43 2.93 -11.54
C TYR A 427 15.62 4.22 -11.63
N GLY A 428 16.22 5.37 -11.28
CA GLY A 428 15.57 6.69 -11.31
C GLY A 428 15.65 7.42 -9.98
N SER A 429 14.85 8.47 -9.83
CA SER A 429 14.70 9.26 -8.61
C SER A 429 13.53 8.75 -7.77
N MET A 430 13.67 8.75 -6.44
CA MET A 430 12.56 8.52 -5.52
C MET A 430 12.64 9.53 -4.38
N ALA A 431 11.69 10.46 -4.36
CA ALA A 431 11.48 11.35 -3.22
C ALA A 431 10.03 11.19 -2.78
N ILE A 432 9.77 10.74 -1.56
CA ILE A 432 8.40 10.51 -1.07
C ILE A 432 7.93 11.79 -0.35
N PRO A 433 6.75 12.36 -0.68
CA PRO A 433 6.18 13.46 0.10
C PRO A 433 5.93 13.04 1.55
N ARG A 434 6.29 13.88 2.52
CA ARG A 434 6.05 13.64 3.95
C ARG A 434 4.70 14.18 4.38
N VAL A 435 4.16 13.68 5.49
CA VAL A 435 2.93 14.19 6.09
C VAL A 435 3.09 15.68 6.40
N GLY A 436 2.08 16.48 6.03
CA GLY A 436 2.10 17.94 6.11
C GLY A 436 2.67 18.66 4.88
N HIS A 437 3.26 17.95 3.91
CA HIS A 437 3.72 18.59 2.68
C HIS A 437 2.55 19.04 1.79
N GLU A 438 2.69 20.20 1.17
CA GLU A 438 1.79 20.69 0.13
C GLU A 438 2.17 20.08 -1.23
N VAL A 439 1.18 19.49 -1.91
CA VAL A 439 1.35 18.82 -3.20
C VAL A 439 0.34 19.34 -4.22
N ILE A 440 0.76 19.32 -5.49
CA ILE A 440 -0.09 19.62 -6.64
C ILE A 440 -0.67 18.30 -7.15
N VAL A 441 -1.99 18.17 -7.12
CA VAL A 441 -2.75 17.00 -7.57
C VAL A 441 -3.44 17.31 -8.89
N SER A 442 -3.07 16.57 -9.93
CA SER A 442 -3.77 16.52 -11.21
C SER A 442 -4.74 15.34 -11.25
N PHE A 443 -5.64 15.32 -12.24
CA PHE A 443 -6.68 14.30 -12.37
C PHE A 443 -6.62 13.67 -13.78
N LEU A 444 -6.45 12.35 -13.87
CA LEU A 444 -6.31 11.68 -15.16
C LEU A 444 -7.61 11.78 -15.98
N ASN A 445 -7.53 12.34 -17.19
CA ASN A 445 -8.67 12.70 -18.04
C ASN A 445 -9.66 13.69 -17.38
N GLY A 446 -9.17 14.49 -16.41
CA GLY A 446 -10.00 15.39 -15.61
C GLY A 446 -10.92 14.67 -14.62
N ASP A 447 -10.78 13.36 -14.43
CA ASP A 447 -11.69 12.59 -13.58
C ASP A 447 -11.36 12.75 -12.08
N PRO A 448 -12.30 13.28 -11.26
CA PRO A 448 -12.12 13.44 -9.82
C PRO A 448 -11.72 12.16 -9.06
N ASP A 449 -12.08 10.98 -9.58
CA ASP A 449 -11.76 9.68 -8.96
C ASP A 449 -10.35 9.18 -9.30
N GLN A 450 -9.59 9.91 -10.14
CA GLN A 450 -8.26 9.52 -10.60
C GLN A 450 -7.19 10.58 -10.27
N PRO A 451 -6.98 10.89 -8.97
CA PRO A 451 -5.93 11.82 -8.58
C PRO A 451 -4.53 11.25 -8.85
N ILE A 452 -3.61 12.14 -9.22
CA ILE A 452 -2.18 11.88 -9.34
C ILE A 452 -1.40 13.13 -8.93
N ILE A 453 -0.43 12.99 -8.04
CA ILE A 453 0.43 14.10 -7.63
C ILE A 453 1.46 14.35 -8.72
N THR A 454 1.54 15.58 -9.21
CA THR A 454 2.41 16.00 -10.31
C THR A 454 3.45 17.03 -9.92
N GLY A 455 3.36 17.59 -8.72
CA GLY A 455 4.32 18.59 -8.24
C GLY A 455 4.20 18.86 -6.74
N ARG A 456 5.05 19.78 -6.27
CA ARG A 456 5.15 20.21 -4.87
C ARG A 456 5.43 21.69 -4.82
N THR A 457 5.04 22.32 -3.73
CA THR A 457 5.21 23.76 -3.53
C THR A 457 5.66 24.03 -2.10
N TYR A 458 6.52 25.04 -1.94
CA TYR A 458 6.73 25.68 -0.64
C TYR A 458 5.64 26.71 -0.41
N HIS A 459 5.36 26.99 0.85
CA HIS A 459 4.37 27.98 1.29
C HIS A 459 4.85 28.69 2.57
N ALA A 460 4.00 29.49 3.22
CA ALA A 460 4.43 30.37 4.31
C ALA A 460 5.03 29.66 5.54
N THR A 461 4.64 28.42 5.83
CA THR A 461 5.14 27.65 6.99
C THR A 461 6.18 26.60 6.61
N ASN A 462 6.00 25.91 5.49
CA ASN A 462 7.01 25.06 4.85
C ASN A 462 7.81 25.89 3.84
N THR A 463 8.90 26.50 4.30
CA THR A 463 9.72 27.43 3.53
C THR A 463 10.89 26.75 2.82
N ALA A 464 11.46 27.40 1.80
CA ALA A 464 12.64 26.90 1.12
C ALA A 464 13.85 26.69 2.07
N PRO A 465 14.81 25.79 1.74
CA PRO A 465 15.94 25.45 2.62
C PRO A 465 16.88 26.62 2.97
N TYR A 466 16.92 27.65 2.12
CA TYR A 466 17.64 28.90 2.35
C TYR A 466 16.67 30.08 2.15
N VAL A 467 16.92 31.17 2.89
CA VAL A 467 16.08 32.37 2.81
C VAL A 467 16.15 32.98 1.41
N LEU A 468 14.99 33.21 0.81
CA LEU A 468 14.85 33.90 -0.47
C LEU A 468 14.26 35.30 -0.24
N PRO A 469 14.67 36.31 -1.03
CA PRO A 469 15.49 36.23 -2.25
C PRO A 469 17.03 36.29 -2.04
N ASP A 470 17.51 36.29 -0.80
CA ASP A 470 18.94 36.47 -0.48
C ASP A 470 19.84 35.42 -1.13
N HIS A 471 19.39 34.15 -1.17
CA HIS A 471 20.12 33.03 -1.80
C HIS A 471 19.56 32.62 -3.17
N LYS A 472 19.10 33.59 -3.99
CA LYS A 472 18.51 33.33 -5.32
C LYS A 472 19.43 32.65 -6.34
N THR A 473 20.75 32.66 -6.12
CA THR A 473 21.77 32.05 -6.99
C THR A 473 22.11 30.62 -6.58
N LYS A 474 21.44 30.07 -5.55
CA LYS A 474 21.75 28.76 -5.00
C LYS A 474 20.73 27.69 -5.44
N THR A 475 21.24 26.60 -6.00
CA THR A 475 20.46 25.39 -6.33
C THR A 475 20.73 24.30 -5.29
N VAL A 476 19.67 23.68 -4.75
CA VAL A 476 19.79 22.84 -3.54
C VAL A 476 18.95 21.57 -3.63
N LEU A 477 19.58 20.42 -3.34
CA LEU A 477 18.95 19.17 -2.99
C LEU A 477 19.29 18.86 -1.52
N ARG A 478 18.38 19.17 -0.60
CA ARG A 478 18.53 18.92 0.84
C ARG A 478 17.48 17.93 1.32
N THR A 479 17.90 16.92 2.07
CA THR A 479 17.01 15.96 2.75
C THR A 479 16.83 16.34 4.22
N GLU A 480 16.02 15.60 4.97
CA GLU A 480 15.91 15.75 6.43
C GLU A 480 16.01 14.38 7.09
N THR A 481 16.76 14.28 8.19
CA THR A 481 16.88 13.04 8.96
C THR A 481 15.51 12.63 9.49
N HIS A 482 15.04 11.44 9.12
CA HIS A 482 13.78 10.90 9.64
C HIS A 482 13.94 10.53 11.12
N GLN A 483 12.98 10.92 11.97
CA GLN A 483 13.00 10.65 13.43
C GLN A 483 14.30 11.10 14.12
N GLY A 484 14.91 12.20 13.65
CA GLY A 484 16.14 12.73 14.21
C GLY A 484 16.45 14.14 13.70
N GLN A 485 17.59 14.68 14.12
CA GLN A 485 18.04 15.99 13.68
C GLN A 485 19.10 15.87 12.58
N GLY A 486 19.16 16.86 11.68
CA GLY A 486 20.18 16.96 10.65
C GLY A 486 19.67 16.75 9.23
N TYR A 487 20.60 16.79 8.27
CA TYR A 487 20.29 16.72 6.84
C TYR A 487 21.48 16.28 6.00
N ASN A 488 21.20 15.66 4.86
CA ASN A 488 22.17 15.53 3.77
C ASN A 488 21.90 16.62 2.73
N GLU A 489 22.94 17.13 2.08
CA GLU A 489 22.77 18.19 1.08
C GLU A 489 23.79 18.09 -0.05
N LEU A 490 23.29 18.27 -1.27
CA LEU A 490 24.08 18.69 -2.42
C LEU A 490 23.60 20.08 -2.85
N SER A 491 24.48 21.07 -2.89
CA SER A 491 24.13 22.41 -3.38
C SER A 491 25.20 23.02 -4.28
N PHE A 492 24.74 23.92 -5.15
CA PHE A 492 25.53 24.67 -6.11
C PHE A 492 25.25 26.16 -5.89
N GLU A 493 26.30 26.94 -5.61
CA GLU A 493 26.29 28.40 -5.57
C GLU A 493 26.85 28.92 -6.89
N ASP A 494 26.06 29.71 -7.60
CA ASP A 494 26.41 30.26 -8.92
C ASP A 494 26.74 31.77 -8.87
N GLN A 495 26.86 32.37 -7.68
CA GLN A 495 27.31 33.75 -7.54
C GLN A 495 28.75 33.91 -8.03
N ALA A 496 28.94 34.71 -9.07
CA ALA A 496 30.23 34.94 -9.71
C ALA A 496 31.33 35.37 -8.72
N GLY A 497 32.47 34.68 -8.74
CA GLY A 497 33.61 34.88 -7.85
C GLY A 497 33.43 34.27 -6.46
N SER A 498 32.34 33.55 -6.22
CA SER A 498 32.04 32.83 -4.98
C SER A 498 31.37 31.49 -5.26
N GLU A 499 31.59 30.93 -6.45
CA GLU A 499 31.00 29.68 -6.89
C GLU A 499 31.44 28.53 -5.97
N GLN A 500 30.50 27.67 -5.59
CA GLN A 500 30.76 26.58 -4.66
C GLN A 500 29.86 25.39 -4.93
N ILE A 501 30.44 24.19 -4.89
CA ILE A 501 29.69 22.94 -4.72
C ILE A 501 29.89 22.49 -3.28
N LEU A 502 28.79 22.31 -2.54
CA LEU A 502 28.79 21.75 -1.19
C LEU A 502 28.14 20.37 -1.23
N LEU A 503 28.87 19.36 -0.75
CA LEU A 503 28.31 18.05 -0.45
C LEU A 503 28.48 17.75 1.03
N HIS A 504 27.34 17.66 1.73
CA HIS A 504 27.25 17.41 3.16
C HIS A 504 26.58 16.05 3.41
N ALA A 505 27.30 15.16 4.07
CA ALA A 505 26.78 13.89 4.56
C ALA A 505 26.59 13.99 6.08
N GLN A 506 25.37 13.72 6.57
CA GLN A 506 25.05 13.81 8.00
C GLN A 506 25.79 12.75 8.84
N LYS A 507 26.19 11.64 8.21
CA LYS A 507 26.86 10.54 8.88
C LYS A 507 27.95 9.94 7.99
N ASP A 508 27.63 8.87 7.26
CA ASP A 508 28.58 8.12 6.45
C ASP A 508 28.54 8.63 5.00
N TRP A 509 29.70 8.75 4.37
CA TRP A 509 29.85 8.92 2.92
C TRP A 509 30.61 7.71 2.38
N ASP A 510 29.99 7.00 1.45
CA ASP A 510 30.63 5.95 0.68
C ASP A 510 30.67 6.32 -0.80
N ALA A 511 31.85 6.21 -1.43
CA ALA A 511 32.00 6.36 -2.88
C ALA A 511 32.66 5.11 -3.48
N LEU A 512 31.96 4.48 -4.42
CA LEU A 512 32.43 3.33 -5.19
C LEU A 512 32.62 3.73 -6.65
N ILE A 513 33.86 3.63 -7.14
CA ILE A 513 34.22 3.90 -8.53
C ILE A 513 34.71 2.59 -9.15
N GLU A 514 33.95 2.06 -10.10
CA GLU A 514 34.22 0.75 -10.73
C GLU A 514 35.41 0.76 -11.70
N HIS A 515 35.79 1.95 -12.20
CA HIS A 515 36.88 2.08 -13.16
C HIS A 515 37.91 3.11 -12.70
N ASP A 516 37.84 4.33 -13.23
CA ASP A 516 38.85 5.35 -12.99
C ASP A 516 38.26 6.53 -12.21
N HIS A 517 38.96 6.95 -11.16
CA HIS A 517 38.71 8.21 -10.48
C HIS A 517 39.80 9.21 -10.85
N THR A 518 39.42 10.39 -11.34
CA THR A 518 40.32 11.49 -11.67
C THR A 518 39.86 12.75 -10.95
N GLU A 519 40.77 13.38 -10.21
CA GLU A 519 40.55 14.65 -9.53
C GLU A 519 41.61 15.66 -10.00
N VAL A 520 41.19 16.87 -10.38
CA VAL A 520 42.10 17.95 -10.81
C VAL A 520 41.76 19.21 -10.02
N ILE A 521 42.66 19.57 -9.11
CA ILE A 521 42.53 20.75 -8.26
C ILE A 521 43.57 21.77 -8.72
N ARG A 522 43.10 22.93 -9.19
CA ARG A 522 43.97 23.95 -9.80
C ARG A 522 44.63 24.90 -8.81
N HIS A 523 44.12 24.95 -7.58
CA HIS A 523 44.63 25.79 -6.51
C HIS A 523 45.07 24.91 -5.34
N ASP A 524 44.25 24.81 -4.28
CA ASP A 524 44.62 24.08 -3.06
C ASP A 524 43.63 22.94 -2.75
N GLN A 525 44.16 21.84 -2.21
CA GLN A 525 43.39 20.77 -1.58
C GLN A 525 43.66 20.78 -0.06
N HIS A 526 42.61 20.91 0.74
CA HIS A 526 42.67 20.72 2.18
C HIS A 526 41.88 19.48 2.57
N LEU A 527 42.55 18.52 3.23
CA LEU A 527 41.92 17.33 3.79
C LEU A 527 42.17 17.28 5.29
N THR A 528 41.09 17.27 6.07
CA THR A 528 41.14 17.09 7.53
C THR A 528 40.43 15.78 7.85
N VAL A 529 41.11 14.90 8.60
CA VAL A 529 40.56 13.63 9.09
C VAL A 529 40.81 13.62 10.59
N ASP A 530 39.73 13.70 11.38
CA ASP A 530 39.83 13.86 12.84
C ASP A 530 40.21 12.54 13.55
N ASN A 531 39.93 11.40 12.92
CA ASN A 531 40.31 10.08 13.41
C ASN A 531 41.29 9.42 12.42
N ASP A 532 40.94 8.26 11.87
CA ASP A 532 41.86 7.45 11.06
C ASP A 532 41.65 7.64 9.55
N ARG A 533 42.76 7.70 8.80
CA ARG A 533 42.76 7.57 7.34
C ARG A 533 43.48 6.28 6.94
N PHE A 534 42.74 5.37 6.31
CA PHE A 534 43.28 4.13 5.76
C PHE A 534 43.35 4.20 4.22
N ILE A 535 44.49 3.81 3.63
CA ILE A 535 44.68 3.78 2.18
C ILE A 535 45.27 2.41 1.81
N ARG A 536 44.60 1.69 0.91
CA ARG A 536 45.11 0.43 0.33
C ARG A 536 45.19 0.56 -1.19
N ILE A 537 46.40 0.48 -1.73
CA ILE A 537 46.66 0.49 -3.18
C ILE A 537 47.22 -0.88 -3.55
N GLN A 538 46.50 -1.62 -4.41
CA GLN A 538 46.85 -3.00 -4.74
C GLN A 538 48.03 -3.13 -5.70
N ARG A 539 48.31 -2.08 -6.49
CA ARG A 539 49.40 -2.05 -7.46
C ARG A 539 50.38 -0.94 -7.09
N ASN A 540 50.44 0.11 -7.91
CA ASN A 540 51.45 1.15 -7.77
C ASN A 540 50.82 2.44 -7.25
N GLN A 541 51.46 3.06 -6.28
CA GLN A 541 51.23 4.44 -5.92
C GLN A 541 52.38 5.29 -6.48
N HIS A 542 52.06 6.21 -7.37
CA HIS A 542 53.02 7.21 -7.85
C HIS A 542 52.62 8.57 -7.31
N VAL A 543 53.53 9.22 -6.58
CA VAL A 543 53.35 10.58 -6.09
C VAL A 543 54.50 11.42 -6.60
N THR A 544 54.19 12.46 -7.37
CA THR A 544 55.17 13.46 -7.82
C THR A 544 54.80 14.79 -7.18
N ILE A 545 55.76 15.39 -6.48
CA ILE A 545 55.62 16.70 -5.85
C ILE A 545 56.71 17.57 -6.46
N GLU A 546 56.33 18.55 -7.28
CA GLU A 546 57.29 19.46 -7.93
C GLU A 546 57.89 20.48 -6.95
N GLY A 547 57.14 20.81 -5.90
CA GLY A 547 57.57 21.69 -4.81
C GLY A 547 58.17 20.93 -3.63
N GLU A 548 57.76 21.32 -2.43
CA GLU A 548 58.23 20.74 -1.17
C GLU A 548 57.19 19.77 -0.58
N SER A 549 57.66 18.66 0.01
CA SER A 549 56.85 17.78 0.85
C SER A 549 57.32 17.88 2.30
N ARG A 550 56.42 18.25 3.22
CA ARG A 550 56.67 18.29 4.67
C ARG A 550 55.74 17.32 5.38
N SER A 551 56.30 16.40 6.16
CA SER A 551 55.53 15.53 7.06
C SER A 551 55.93 15.79 8.50
N LYS A 552 54.93 15.93 9.39
CA LYS A 552 55.12 15.99 10.84
C LYS A 552 54.30 14.87 11.47
N ILE A 553 54.99 13.93 12.10
CA ILE A 553 54.38 12.81 12.81
C ILE A 553 54.67 13.02 14.29
N VAL A 554 53.62 13.12 15.12
CA VAL A 554 53.74 13.47 16.54
C VAL A 554 54.09 12.25 17.41
N LEU A 555 53.68 11.06 16.98
CA LEU A 555 53.95 9.79 17.63
C LEU A 555 54.91 8.96 16.76
N ASP A 556 54.66 7.66 16.61
CA ASP A 556 55.56 6.75 15.91
C ASP A 556 55.36 6.78 14.39
N SER A 557 56.45 6.55 13.66
CA SER A 557 56.45 6.33 12.21
C SER A 557 57.20 5.03 11.91
N SER A 558 56.50 4.04 11.35
CA SER A 558 57.06 2.72 11.00
C SER A 558 56.94 2.46 9.50
N HIS A 559 58.02 1.99 8.88
CA HIS A 559 58.06 1.59 7.48
C HIS A 559 58.59 0.16 7.36
N GLU A 560 57.82 -0.75 6.77
CA GLU A 560 58.25 -2.10 6.43
C GLU A 560 58.21 -2.27 4.90
N VAL A 561 59.33 -2.71 4.31
CA VAL A 561 59.48 -2.87 2.86
C VAL A 561 59.97 -4.28 2.57
N GLY A 562 59.14 -5.10 1.92
CA GLY A 562 59.43 -6.52 1.67
C GLY A 562 60.44 -6.81 0.54
N ALA A 563 60.76 -5.82 -0.29
CA ALA A 563 61.72 -5.94 -1.39
C ALA A 563 62.87 -4.93 -1.24
N SER A 564 62.93 -3.89 -2.08
CA SER A 564 63.98 -2.88 -2.01
C SER A 564 63.40 -1.51 -1.67
N LEU A 565 63.91 -0.89 -0.62
CA LEU A 565 63.76 0.54 -0.39
C LEU A 565 64.92 1.28 -1.06
N GLN A 566 64.62 2.22 -1.97
CA GLN A 566 65.63 3.06 -2.62
C GLN A 566 65.39 4.52 -2.25
N HIS A 567 66.37 5.13 -1.57
CA HIS A 567 66.37 6.56 -1.27
C HIS A 567 67.44 7.23 -2.12
N LYS A 568 67.04 7.91 -3.20
CA LYS A 568 67.93 8.75 -4.00
C LYS A 568 67.71 10.21 -3.61
N VAL A 569 68.73 10.85 -3.04
CA VAL A 569 68.66 12.25 -2.59
C VAL A 569 69.76 13.06 -3.25
N GLY A 570 69.39 14.19 -3.86
CA GLY A 570 70.30 14.98 -4.69
C GLY A 570 71.32 15.84 -3.95
N GLN A 571 71.08 16.16 -2.66
CA GLN A 571 71.98 16.99 -1.86
C GLN A 571 72.36 16.36 -0.52
N ARG A 572 71.43 16.26 0.43
CA ARG A 572 71.72 15.82 1.79
C ARG A 572 70.58 14.98 2.37
N ILE A 573 70.93 13.84 2.94
CA ILE A 573 70.10 13.12 3.91
C ILE A 573 70.65 13.46 5.30
N ALA A 574 69.78 13.91 6.21
CA ALA A 574 70.13 14.10 7.62
C ALA A 574 69.19 13.26 8.47
N VAL A 575 69.77 12.42 9.33
CA VAL A 575 69.03 11.58 10.28
C VAL A 575 69.58 11.90 11.67
N GLU A 576 68.73 12.40 12.55
CA GLU A 576 69.04 12.71 13.94
C GLU A 576 68.07 11.92 14.82
N ALA A 577 68.58 11.19 15.82
CA ALA A 577 67.76 10.50 16.81
C ALA A 577 68.24 10.86 18.22
N GLY A 578 67.29 11.15 19.11
CA GLY A 578 67.61 11.61 20.48
C GLY A 578 68.20 10.52 21.40
N LYS A 579 68.21 9.25 20.98
CA LYS A 579 68.74 8.12 21.78
C LYS A 579 69.69 7.23 20.99
N GLU A 580 69.22 6.64 19.88
CA GLU A 580 70.01 5.69 19.09
C GLU A 580 69.56 5.71 17.62
N ILE A 581 70.53 5.60 16.71
CA ILE A 581 70.32 5.17 15.33
C ILE A 581 71.02 3.81 15.20
N SER A 582 70.28 2.74 14.94
CA SER A 582 70.82 1.39 14.78
C SER A 582 70.71 0.93 13.33
N LEU A 583 71.83 0.54 12.72
CA LEU A 583 71.88 -0.02 11.37
C LEU A 583 72.35 -1.48 11.47
N LYS A 584 71.47 -2.43 11.15
CA LYS A 584 71.74 -3.87 11.20
C LYS A 584 71.42 -4.52 9.86
N SER A 585 72.36 -5.29 9.31
CA SER A 585 72.15 -6.11 8.11
C SER A 585 72.47 -7.57 8.42
N GLY A 586 71.70 -8.50 7.85
CA GLY A 586 71.88 -9.94 8.06
C GLY A 586 73.12 -10.54 7.37
N ALA A 587 73.75 -9.80 6.44
CA ALA A 587 74.92 -10.28 5.71
C ALA A 587 76.06 -9.23 5.67
N LYS A 588 75.80 -8.06 5.08
CA LYS A 588 76.80 -7.00 4.91
C LYS A 588 76.13 -5.64 5.00
N ILE A 589 76.75 -4.72 5.73
CA ILE A 589 76.52 -3.28 5.57
C ILE A 589 77.70 -2.76 4.76
N VAL A 590 77.43 -2.06 3.66
CA VAL A 590 78.44 -1.36 2.87
C VAL A 590 78.13 0.12 2.98
N VAL A 591 79.06 0.88 3.55
CA VAL A 591 79.01 2.34 3.54
C VAL A 591 80.18 2.80 2.70
N GLU A 592 79.89 3.24 1.48
CA GLU A 592 80.88 3.79 0.56
C GLU A 592 80.70 5.31 0.50
N ALA A 593 81.81 6.02 0.61
CA ALA A 593 81.87 7.45 0.38
C ALA A 593 82.89 7.73 -0.73
N GLY A 594 82.54 8.62 -1.67
CA GLY A 594 83.38 8.86 -2.84
C GLY A 594 84.71 9.56 -2.52
N ALA A 595 84.72 10.47 -1.54
CA ALA A 595 85.91 11.27 -1.21
C ALA A 595 86.46 10.97 0.20
N GLU A 596 85.58 10.80 1.19
CA GLU A 596 85.96 10.64 2.60
C GLU A 596 84.82 9.97 3.37
N LEU A 597 85.15 8.97 4.19
CA LEU A 597 84.25 8.43 5.21
C LEU A 597 84.81 8.77 6.60
N THR A 598 84.07 9.56 7.39
CA THR A 598 84.47 9.95 8.75
C THR A 598 83.44 9.48 9.77
N LEU A 599 83.86 8.64 10.73
CA LEU A 599 83.08 8.22 11.89
C LEU A 599 83.65 8.93 13.12
N LYS A 600 82.86 9.80 13.77
CA LYS A 600 83.31 10.63 14.90
C LYS A 600 82.49 10.35 16.15
N ALA A 601 83.15 10.20 17.29
CA ALA A 601 82.53 10.02 18.59
C ALA A 601 83.44 10.56 19.70
N GLY A 602 82.94 11.46 20.55
CA GLY A 602 83.62 11.88 21.79
C GLY A 602 85.06 12.43 21.61
N GLY A 603 85.32 13.15 20.51
CA GLY A 603 86.65 13.72 20.21
C GLY A 603 87.61 12.80 19.44
N SER A 604 87.29 11.50 19.31
CA SER A 604 88.02 10.55 18.47
C SER A 604 87.34 10.36 17.12
N PHE A 605 88.11 10.05 16.07
CA PHE A 605 87.54 9.75 14.75
C PHE A 605 88.31 8.67 13.99
N VAL A 606 87.57 7.96 13.15
CA VAL A 606 88.08 7.11 12.08
C VAL A 606 87.77 7.81 10.77
N LYS A 607 88.80 8.26 10.05
CA LYS A 607 88.66 8.85 8.72
C LYS A 607 89.31 7.94 7.70
N VAL A 608 88.58 7.58 6.66
CA VAL A 608 89.08 6.81 5.53
C VAL A 608 89.00 7.69 4.29
N ASP A 609 90.14 7.97 3.67
CA ASP A 609 90.25 8.74 2.44
C ASP A 609 91.28 8.11 1.48
N ALA A 610 91.52 8.75 0.33
CA ALA A 610 92.48 8.26 -0.66
C ALA A 610 93.93 8.16 -0.15
N GLY A 611 94.24 8.79 1.00
CA GLY A 611 95.54 8.73 1.67
C GLY A 611 95.67 7.63 2.72
N GLY A 612 94.59 6.94 3.09
CA GLY A 612 94.60 5.78 4.00
C GLY A 612 93.57 5.85 5.13
N VAL A 613 93.76 4.99 6.14
CA VAL A 613 92.94 4.96 7.37
C VAL A 613 93.62 5.78 8.45
N HIS A 614 93.01 6.89 8.84
CA HIS A 614 93.48 7.79 9.88
C HIS A 614 92.69 7.56 11.16
N LEU A 615 93.39 7.20 12.24
CA LEU A 615 92.82 6.92 13.57
C LEU A 615 93.41 7.94 14.56
N VAL A 616 92.57 8.81 15.12
CA VAL A 616 93.01 9.86 16.06
C VAL A 616 92.15 9.80 17.33
N GLY A 617 92.81 9.66 18.49
CA GLY A 617 92.17 9.68 19.81
C GLY A 617 93.19 9.54 20.97
N PRO A 618 92.83 9.88 22.22
CA PRO A 618 93.76 9.86 23.37
C PRO A 618 94.24 8.45 23.79
N ALA A 619 93.48 7.40 23.44
CA ALA A 619 93.84 5.99 23.64
C ALA A 619 93.13 5.10 22.59
N ILE A 620 93.81 4.05 22.11
CA ILE A 620 93.29 3.08 21.13
C ILE A 620 93.26 1.69 21.80
N ASN A 621 92.08 1.23 22.23
CA ASN A 621 91.91 -0.06 22.90
C ASN A 621 91.31 -1.10 21.95
N LEU A 622 92.10 -2.11 21.59
CA LEU A 622 91.63 -3.32 20.89
C LEU A 622 91.15 -4.33 21.94
N ASN A 623 89.87 -4.72 21.90
CA ASN A 623 89.22 -5.71 22.80
C ASN A 623 88.91 -5.27 24.26
N ALA A 624 88.64 -3.98 24.52
CA ALA A 624 88.02 -3.54 25.78
C ALA A 624 86.89 -2.54 25.50
N GLY A 625 85.68 -2.80 26.02
CA GLY A 625 84.44 -2.12 25.64
C GLY A 625 84.20 -0.75 26.31
N GLY A 626 83.53 0.16 25.57
CA GLY A 626 82.97 1.45 26.05
C GLY A 626 82.54 2.42 24.92
N SER A 627 81.49 3.24 25.13
CA SER A 627 80.59 3.92 24.15
C SER A 627 80.84 5.43 23.84
N ALA A 628 79.96 6.05 23.02
CA ALA A 628 80.19 7.23 22.16
C ALA A 628 79.32 8.50 22.41
N GLY A 629 79.68 9.65 21.79
CA GLY A 629 78.70 10.64 21.26
C GLY A 629 79.16 12.11 20.99
N SER A 630 78.66 12.73 19.90
CA SER A 630 78.04 14.10 19.84
C SER A 630 77.63 14.51 18.40
N GLY A 631 76.39 14.97 18.19
CA GLY A 631 75.86 15.52 16.92
C GLY A 631 75.01 16.80 17.13
N SER A 632 74.88 17.63 16.09
CA SER A 632 74.28 18.99 16.14
C SER A 632 72.80 19.01 15.72
N ALA A 633 72.02 19.92 16.33
CA ALA A 633 70.57 20.06 16.16
C ALA A 633 70.11 20.76 14.86
N TYR A 634 68.94 20.35 14.38
CA TYR A 634 68.19 20.96 13.27
C TYR A 634 67.38 22.21 13.65
N GLY A 635 67.32 23.19 12.74
CA GLY A 635 66.50 24.41 12.83
C GLY A 635 65.66 24.66 11.57
N GLY A 636 64.45 24.09 11.52
CA GLY A 636 63.51 24.24 10.39
C GLY A 636 62.14 24.81 10.80
N GLN A 637 61.46 25.43 9.83
CA GLN A 637 60.16 26.12 10.00
C GLN A 637 58.97 25.15 10.11
N LEU A 638 57.95 25.58 10.87
CA LEU A 638 56.72 24.84 11.15
C LEU A 638 55.66 24.97 10.05
N ALA A 639 54.76 23.99 9.96
CA ALA A 639 53.62 23.97 9.03
C ALA A 639 52.46 24.87 9.52
N ALA A 640 51.75 25.51 8.58
CA ALA A 640 50.59 26.36 8.85
C ALA A 640 49.28 25.54 9.00
N ALA A 641 48.32 26.07 9.76
CA ALA A 641 47.07 25.39 10.12
C ALA A 641 45.97 25.51 9.03
N PRO A 642 45.09 24.50 8.89
CA PRO A 642 43.98 24.52 7.94
C PRO A 642 42.84 25.47 8.35
N ARG A 643 42.04 25.90 7.36
CA ARG A 643 40.89 26.81 7.53
C ARG A 643 39.63 26.01 7.88
N MET A 644 38.98 26.34 8.99
CA MET A 644 37.74 25.68 9.46
C MET A 644 36.48 26.28 8.80
N LEU A 645 35.52 25.44 8.43
CA LEU A 645 34.18 25.81 7.96
C LEU A 645 33.25 26.06 9.16
N ALA A 646 32.36 27.05 9.05
CA ALA A 646 31.43 27.44 10.11
C ALA A 646 30.23 26.49 10.22
N GLN A 647 29.87 26.09 11.44
CA GLN A 647 28.73 25.23 11.75
C GLN A 647 27.39 25.99 11.66
N ALA A 648 26.38 25.35 11.05
CA ALA A 648 25.00 25.84 11.01
C ALA A 648 24.25 25.54 12.33
N LYS A 649 23.40 26.47 12.77
CA LYS A 649 22.62 26.38 14.02
C LYS A 649 21.28 25.63 13.81
N PRO A 650 20.82 24.81 14.77
CA PRO A 650 19.52 24.13 14.71
C PRO A 650 18.36 25.05 15.12
N VAL A 651 17.17 24.82 14.54
CA VAL A 651 15.90 25.53 14.82
C VAL A 651 14.95 24.61 15.61
N ALA A 652 14.17 25.21 16.51
CA ALA A 652 13.39 24.56 17.56
C ALA A 652 12.03 23.98 17.11
N GLU A 653 11.62 22.96 17.85
CA GLU A 653 10.39 22.14 17.75
C GLU A 653 9.10 22.91 18.12
N LEU A 654 7.98 22.58 17.47
CA LEU A 654 6.63 23.05 17.84
C LEU A 654 5.66 21.87 18.00
N VAL A 655 4.88 21.94 19.08
CA VAL A 655 3.98 20.91 19.63
C VAL A 655 2.56 20.98 19.04
N GLN A 656 1.93 19.81 18.93
CA GLN A 656 0.58 19.48 18.44
C GLN A 656 -0.59 20.11 19.23
N PRO A 657 -1.81 20.07 18.68
CA PRO A 657 -2.92 19.51 19.45
C PRO A 657 -3.91 18.61 18.68
N ASP A 658 -4.51 17.69 19.44
CA ASP A 658 -5.55 16.70 19.07
C ASP A 658 -6.95 17.30 18.88
N ILE A 659 -7.72 16.82 17.90
CA ILE A 659 -9.20 16.83 17.92
C ILE A 659 -9.76 15.58 17.21
N ALA A 660 -10.64 14.85 17.90
CA ALA A 660 -11.34 13.66 17.44
C ALA A 660 -12.57 13.98 16.57
N ALA A 661 -12.90 13.09 15.62
CA ALA A 661 -14.19 13.09 14.93
C ALA A 661 -14.74 11.67 14.76
N SER A 662 -16.06 11.56 14.91
CA SER A 662 -16.88 10.36 14.75
C SER A 662 -17.87 10.53 13.61
N MET A 663 -17.95 9.58 12.68
CA MET A 663 -19.18 9.30 11.93
C MET A 663 -19.25 7.81 11.58
N GLN A 664 -20.34 7.16 11.99
CA GLN A 664 -20.63 5.75 11.78
C GLN A 664 -21.42 5.56 10.47
N SER A 665 -21.13 4.47 9.75
CA SER A 665 -21.79 4.04 8.52
C SER A 665 -23.15 3.40 8.79
N GLY A 666 -24.20 3.84 8.08
CA GLY A 666 -25.49 3.15 8.02
C GLY A 666 -25.49 2.02 6.97
N ALA A 667 -26.18 0.92 7.28
CA ALA A 667 -26.30 -0.24 6.39
C ALA A 667 -27.40 -0.04 5.32
N ALA A 668 -27.14 -0.48 4.09
CA ALA A 668 -28.12 -0.45 2.99
C ALA A 668 -29.22 -1.51 3.20
N ARG A 669 -30.48 -1.16 2.90
CA ARG A 669 -31.64 -2.07 2.92
C ARG A 669 -31.76 -2.81 1.58
N VAL A 670 -31.21 -4.02 1.51
CA VAL A 670 -31.36 -4.92 0.35
C VAL A 670 -32.57 -5.83 0.60
N ILE A 671 -33.48 -5.92 -0.37
CA ILE A 671 -34.64 -6.82 -0.31
C ILE A 671 -34.46 -7.97 -1.31
N ASP A 672 -34.98 -9.15 -0.95
CA ASP A 672 -34.91 -10.33 -1.81
C ASP A 672 -35.93 -10.24 -2.96
N VAL A 673 -35.54 -10.63 -4.17
CA VAL A 673 -36.33 -10.48 -5.42
C VAL A 673 -37.67 -11.22 -5.33
N ALA A 674 -37.75 -12.28 -4.51
CA ALA A 674 -38.97 -13.04 -4.26
C ALA A 674 -40.04 -12.27 -3.44
N SER A 675 -39.72 -11.10 -2.88
CA SER A 675 -40.62 -10.27 -2.07
C SER A 675 -41.24 -9.08 -2.82
N LEU A 676 -41.02 -8.97 -4.13
CA LEU A 676 -41.59 -7.90 -4.95
C LEU A 676 -43.13 -7.99 -4.99
N PRO A 677 -43.85 -6.87 -4.77
CA PRO A 677 -45.31 -6.90 -4.73
C PRO A 677 -45.91 -7.15 -6.13
N THR A 678 -46.75 -8.18 -6.24
CA THR A 678 -47.69 -8.32 -7.36
C THR A 678 -48.79 -7.28 -7.18
N MET A 679 -48.95 -6.34 -8.11
CA MET A 679 -49.98 -5.31 -8.00
C MET A 679 -51.38 -5.96 -8.07
N MET A 680 -52.09 -5.95 -6.93
CA MET A 680 -53.49 -6.37 -6.75
C MET A 680 -54.26 -5.29 -5.98
N PRO A 681 -55.59 -5.18 -6.13
CA PRO A 681 -56.39 -4.27 -5.32
C PRO A 681 -56.22 -4.57 -3.83
N SER A 682 -56.04 -3.51 -3.02
CA SER A 682 -55.61 -3.60 -1.63
C SER A 682 -56.61 -4.32 -0.72
N SER A 683 -56.18 -5.41 -0.06
CA SER A 683 -56.81 -5.95 1.14
C SER A 683 -55.75 -6.54 2.08
N ALA A 684 -55.79 -6.13 3.35
CA ALA A 684 -54.83 -6.47 4.41
C ALA A 684 -55.04 -7.88 5.00
N ASN A 685 -53.94 -8.60 5.30
CA ASN A 685 -53.76 -9.37 6.55
C ASN A 685 -52.39 -10.08 6.63
N ASN A 686 -51.78 -10.01 7.82
CA ASN A 686 -50.57 -10.70 8.26
C ASN A 686 -50.84 -12.18 8.57
N THR A 687 -49.92 -13.09 8.24
CA THR A 687 -49.17 -13.99 9.15
C THR A 687 -48.46 -15.13 8.41
N ALA A 688 -47.30 -15.51 8.97
CA ALA A 688 -46.73 -16.88 9.07
C ALA A 688 -45.36 -17.14 8.40
N ASN A 689 -44.52 -17.75 9.23
CA ASN A 689 -43.13 -18.20 9.08
C ASN A 689 -42.91 -19.20 7.93
N GLY A 690 -41.70 -19.17 7.36
CA GLY A 690 -41.13 -20.27 6.60
C GLY A 690 -39.62 -20.08 6.41
N GLU A 691 -38.82 -20.97 7.01
CA GLU A 691 -37.37 -21.08 6.82
C GLU A 691 -37.02 -21.40 5.35
N PRO A 692 -35.96 -20.81 4.76
CA PRO A 692 -35.50 -21.20 3.43
C PRO A 692 -34.35 -22.21 3.48
N VAL A 693 -34.49 -23.19 2.60
CA VAL A 693 -33.48 -24.16 2.18
C VAL A 693 -32.47 -23.46 1.25
N ALA A 694 -31.17 -23.71 1.47
CA ALA A 694 -30.06 -23.06 0.76
C ALA A 694 -29.70 -23.76 -0.56
N GLU A 695 -29.40 -22.98 -1.60
CA GLU A 695 -28.66 -23.41 -2.80
C GLU A 695 -27.47 -22.48 -3.12
N GLU A 696 -26.46 -23.07 -3.75
CA GLU A 696 -25.02 -22.84 -3.62
C GLU A 696 -24.45 -21.56 -4.30
N LYS A 697 -23.65 -20.79 -3.54
CA LYS A 697 -22.63 -19.85 -4.05
C LYS A 697 -21.33 -20.61 -4.37
N THR A 698 -20.70 -20.30 -5.50
CA THR A 698 -19.35 -20.79 -5.82
C THR A 698 -18.38 -20.36 -4.71
N PRO A 699 -17.70 -21.30 -4.00
CA PRO A 699 -17.06 -20.95 -2.75
C PRO A 699 -15.77 -20.17 -3.00
N GLU A 700 -15.61 -19.06 -2.27
CA GLU A 700 -14.35 -18.35 -2.14
C GLU A 700 -13.22 -19.35 -1.78
N ARG A 701 -12.08 -19.24 -2.46
CA ARG A 701 -10.92 -20.09 -2.14
C ARG A 701 -10.33 -19.71 -0.80
N ILE A 702 -9.99 -20.71 0.00
CA ILE A 702 -9.43 -20.54 1.33
C ILE A 702 -8.00 -20.05 1.20
N LEU A 703 -7.14 -20.70 0.41
CA LEU A 703 -5.74 -20.31 0.27
C LEU A 703 -5.58 -18.96 -0.43
N LYS A 704 -4.69 -18.10 0.09
CA LYS A 704 -4.51 -16.71 -0.33
C LYS A 704 -3.17 -16.45 -1.00
N SER A 705 -2.11 -17.19 -0.69
CA SER A 705 -0.77 -16.98 -1.27
C SER A 705 -0.72 -17.32 -2.76
N ASP A 706 -0.03 -16.50 -3.56
CA ASP A 706 0.11 -16.71 -5.01
C ASP A 706 0.78 -18.06 -5.36
N LEU A 707 1.53 -18.65 -4.42
CA LEU A 707 2.18 -19.94 -4.60
C LEU A 707 1.24 -21.12 -4.36
N LEU A 708 0.41 -21.10 -3.29
CA LEU A 708 -0.41 -22.25 -2.90
C LEU A 708 -1.85 -22.17 -3.43
N LYS A 709 -2.40 -20.97 -3.60
CA LYS A 709 -3.77 -20.69 -4.09
C LYS A 709 -4.13 -21.33 -5.45
N PRO A 710 -3.21 -21.44 -6.43
CA PRO A 710 -3.54 -22.03 -7.72
C PRO A 710 -3.83 -23.54 -7.67
N SER A 711 -3.40 -24.26 -6.63
CA SER A 711 -3.56 -25.72 -6.54
C SER A 711 -4.95 -26.11 -6.01
N ASP A 712 -5.70 -26.85 -6.84
CA ASP A 712 -7.04 -27.36 -6.47
C ASP A 712 -6.97 -28.45 -5.40
N GLU A 713 -5.91 -29.26 -5.38
CA GLU A 713 -5.72 -30.32 -4.39
C GLU A 713 -5.32 -29.77 -3.01
N LEU A 714 -4.48 -28.73 -2.97
CA LEU A 714 -4.19 -28.02 -1.73
C LEU A 714 -5.43 -27.26 -1.22
N GLU A 715 -6.23 -26.69 -2.12
CA GLU A 715 -7.50 -26.05 -1.76
C GLU A 715 -8.51 -27.06 -1.18
N LYS A 716 -8.58 -28.28 -1.73
CA LYS A 716 -9.35 -29.39 -1.14
C LYS A 716 -8.80 -29.76 0.24
N LEU A 717 -7.49 -29.80 0.45
CA LEU A 717 -6.88 -30.06 1.76
C LEU A 717 -7.24 -28.97 2.78
N ALA A 718 -7.25 -27.69 2.36
CA ALA A 718 -7.70 -26.56 3.19
C ALA A 718 -9.19 -26.68 3.58
N LYS A 719 -10.02 -27.25 2.71
CA LYS A 719 -11.44 -27.58 2.95
C LYS A 719 -11.67 -28.90 3.71
N ARG A 720 -10.60 -29.63 4.11
CA ARG A 720 -10.65 -31.00 4.68
C ARG A 720 -11.25 -32.06 3.73
N GLN A 721 -11.20 -31.82 2.43
CA GLN A 721 -11.71 -32.71 1.37
C GLN A 721 -10.61 -33.59 0.75
N ALA A 722 -9.34 -33.35 1.07
CA ALA A 722 -8.19 -34.17 0.63
C ALA A 722 -7.35 -34.66 1.82
N GLY A 723 -6.57 -35.73 1.60
CA GLY A 723 -5.69 -36.32 2.61
C GLY A 723 -4.41 -35.53 2.84
N ALA A 724 -3.85 -35.62 4.05
CA ALA A 724 -2.62 -34.93 4.41
C ALA A 724 -1.38 -35.50 3.71
N TYR A 725 -0.42 -34.63 3.39
CA TYR A 725 0.87 -35.02 2.81
C TYR A 725 1.86 -35.41 3.90
N ARG A 726 2.56 -36.52 3.68
CA ARG A 726 3.51 -37.14 4.61
C ARG A 726 4.62 -37.84 3.85
N GLN A 727 5.63 -38.31 4.59
CA GLN A 727 6.77 -39.00 4.02
C GLN A 727 6.36 -40.17 3.10
N GLY A 728 6.89 -40.18 1.87
CA GLY A 728 6.56 -41.15 0.82
C GLY A 728 5.48 -40.70 -0.17
N ASN A 729 4.91 -39.50 -0.03
CA ASN A 729 4.07 -38.88 -1.06
C ASN A 729 4.92 -38.23 -2.16
N HIS A 730 4.53 -38.40 -3.42
CA HIS A 730 5.18 -37.79 -4.58
C HIS A 730 4.14 -37.12 -5.48
N SER A 731 4.18 -35.78 -5.59
CA SER A 731 3.26 -35.00 -6.43
C SER A 731 3.73 -33.55 -6.65
N ASP A 732 3.08 -32.84 -7.58
CA ASP A 732 3.34 -31.41 -7.82
C ASP A 732 2.96 -30.53 -6.61
N GLU A 733 1.98 -30.95 -5.79
CA GLU A 733 1.65 -30.25 -4.55
C GLU A 733 2.75 -30.38 -3.50
N VAL A 734 3.42 -31.53 -3.44
CA VAL A 734 4.60 -31.70 -2.58
C VAL A 734 5.70 -30.73 -3.01
N LYS A 735 5.86 -30.53 -4.31
CA LYS A 735 6.82 -29.55 -4.85
C LYS A 735 6.45 -28.12 -4.43
N LEU A 736 5.17 -27.74 -4.52
CA LEU A 736 4.69 -26.42 -4.04
C LEU A 736 4.92 -26.22 -2.54
N LEU A 737 4.72 -27.26 -1.72
CA LEU A 737 5.01 -27.23 -0.28
C LEU A 737 6.51 -27.08 0.01
N GLN A 738 7.36 -27.74 -0.77
CA GLN A 738 8.81 -27.59 -0.69
C GLN A 738 9.26 -26.18 -1.11
N GLU A 739 8.67 -25.61 -2.18
CA GLU A 739 8.94 -24.23 -2.62
C GLU A 739 8.49 -23.20 -1.57
N ALA A 740 7.36 -23.44 -0.89
CA ALA A 740 6.91 -22.63 0.23
C ALA A 740 7.94 -22.65 1.37
N LEU A 741 8.40 -23.83 1.77
CA LEU A 741 9.43 -23.98 2.81
C LEU A 741 10.74 -23.30 2.45
N ILE A 742 11.20 -23.42 1.19
CA ILE A 742 12.42 -22.75 0.73
C ILE A 742 12.26 -21.23 0.81
N LYS A 743 11.12 -20.68 0.39
CA LYS A 743 10.84 -19.24 0.50
C LYS A 743 10.80 -18.74 1.95
N LEU A 744 10.36 -19.57 2.88
CA LEU A 744 10.34 -19.27 4.32
C LEU A 744 11.70 -19.51 5.01
N GLY A 745 12.74 -19.90 4.26
CA GLY A 745 14.12 -20.01 4.73
C GLY A 745 14.58 -21.42 5.16
N PHE A 746 13.81 -22.47 4.87
CA PHE A 746 14.18 -23.85 5.19
C PHE A 746 15.07 -24.48 4.10
N ASP A 747 16.15 -25.15 4.51
CA ASP A 747 17.06 -25.86 3.61
C ASP A 747 16.65 -27.33 3.42
N LEU A 748 16.21 -27.67 2.21
CA LEU A 748 15.85 -29.03 1.81
C LEU A 748 17.04 -29.81 1.21
N GLY A 749 18.24 -29.22 1.20
CA GLY A 749 19.48 -29.77 0.66
C GLY A 749 19.54 -29.75 -0.86
N LYS A 750 20.53 -30.47 -1.44
CA LYS A 750 20.85 -30.45 -2.88
C LYS A 750 19.70 -30.83 -3.83
N ALA A 751 18.67 -31.50 -3.34
CA ALA A 751 17.52 -31.91 -4.16
C ALA A 751 16.50 -30.76 -4.38
N GLY A 752 16.45 -29.79 -3.47
CA GLY A 752 15.53 -28.65 -3.57
C GLY A 752 14.05 -29.06 -3.52
N ALA A 753 13.22 -28.42 -4.34
CA ALA A 753 11.83 -28.80 -4.54
C ALA A 753 11.71 -29.80 -5.70
N ASP A 754 11.80 -31.09 -5.36
CA ASP A 754 11.82 -32.22 -6.29
C ASP A 754 10.48 -32.97 -6.39
N GLY A 755 9.49 -32.57 -5.58
CA GLY A 755 8.17 -33.19 -5.53
C GLY A 755 8.12 -34.51 -4.74
N ASP A 756 9.23 -34.94 -4.11
CA ASP A 756 9.26 -36.12 -3.24
C ASP A 756 9.26 -35.72 -1.76
N PHE A 757 8.26 -36.19 -1.02
CA PHE A 757 8.15 -35.94 0.41
C PHE A 757 9.12 -36.86 1.16
N GLY A 758 10.40 -36.51 1.12
CA GLY A 758 11.48 -37.23 1.78
C GLY A 758 11.65 -36.88 3.27
N SER A 759 12.69 -37.47 3.88
CA SER A 759 13.01 -37.23 5.30
C SER A 759 13.40 -35.78 5.61
N LYS A 760 13.99 -35.06 4.64
CA LYS A 760 14.34 -33.64 4.77
C LYS A 760 13.10 -32.74 4.74
N THR A 761 12.17 -32.99 3.82
CA THR A 761 10.88 -32.30 3.76
C THR A 761 10.10 -32.49 5.07
N LYS A 762 10.05 -33.72 5.59
CA LYS A 762 9.45 -34.02 6.90
C LYS A 762 10.10 -33.21 8.03
N THR A 763 11.43 -33.20 8.08
CA THR A 763 12.19 -32.47 9.12
C THR A 763 11.92 -30.96 9.05
N ALA A 764 11.83 -30.39 7.85
CA ALA A 764 11.52 -28.97 7.66
C ALA A 764 10.09 -28.63 8.09
N ILE A 765 9.11 -29.49 7.81
CA ILE A 765 7.73 -29.33 8.30
C ILE A 765 7.67 -29.43 9.83
N GLU A 766 8.35 -30.38 10.45
CA GLU A 766 8.41 -30.47 11.93
C GLU A 766 9.03 -29.21 12.54
N GLN A 767 10.05 -28.65 11.90
CA GLN A 767 10.67 -27.41 12.35
C GLN A 767 9.72 -26.22 12.22
N PHE A 768 9.06 -26.08 11.07
CA PHE A 768 8.05 -25.04 10.84
C PHE A 768 6.87 -25.13 11.82
N GLN A 769 6.31 -26.33 12.02
CA GLN A 769 5.23 -26.56 12.99
C GLN A 769 5.65 -26.19 14.42
N LYS A 770 6.94 -26.28 14.74
CA LYS A 770 7.49 -25.95 16.06
C LYS A 770 7.85 -24.47 16.20
N SER A 771 8.25 -23.79 15.14
CA SER A 771 8.77 -22.41 15.19
C SER A 771 7.76 -21.33 14.82
N TYR A 772 6.76 -21.64 14.01
CA TYR A 772 5.78 -20.66 13.54
C TYR A 772 4.66 -20.40 14.56
N GLN A 773 4.38 -19.12 14.84
CA GLN A 773 3.20 -18.70 15.59
C GLN A 773 2.23 -17.98 14.64
N PRO A 774 0.96 -18.45 14.51
CA PRO A 774 -0.02 -17.81 13.65
C PRO A 774 -0.22 -16.33 13.97
N SER A 775 -0.20 -15.47 12.95
CA SER A 775 -0.52 -14.05 13.07
C SER A 775 -2.04 -13.82 13.12
N HIS A 776 -2.79 -14.76 12.53
CA HIS A 776 -4.24 -14.66 12.27
C HIS A 776 -4.66 -13.46 11.40
N GLN A 777 -3.73 -12.83 10.70
CA GLN A 777 -4.02 -11.71 9.79
C GLN A 777 -4.60 -12.21 8.47
N THR A 778 -4.05 -13.30 7.91
CA THR A 778 -4.53 -13.90 6.67
C THR A 778 -5.61 -14.95 6.93
N HIS A 779 -5.45 -15.79 7.97
CA HIS A 779 -6.43 -16.83 8.33
C HIS A 779 -6.93 -16.65 9.78
N PRO A 780 -8.14 -16.11 10.01
CA PRO A 780 -8.58 -15.67 11.33
C PRO A 780 -8.86 -16.81 12.33
N SER A 781 -8.92 -18.08 11.88
CA SER A 781 -9.19 -19.22 12.76
C SER A 781 -8.64 -20.54 12.21
N TYR A 782 -7.46 -20.94 12.68
CA TYR A 782 -6.92 -22.29 12.51
C TYR A 782 -5.94 -22.62 13.65
N SER A 783 -5.59 -23.90 13.79
CA SER A 783 -4.48 -24.35 14.63
C SER A 783 -3.55 -25.18 13.76
N ILE A 784 -2.24 -24.96 13.90
CA ILE A 784 -1.20 -25.66 13.14
C ILE A 784 -1.31 -27.20 13.31
N GLY A 785 -1.68 -27.66 14.50
CA GLY A 785 -1.69 -29.08 14.85
C GLY A 785 -0.40 -29.51 15.57
N PRO A 786 -0.25 -30.82 15.87
CA PRO A 786 0.94 -31.34 16.54
C PRO A 786 2.18 -31.28 15.64
N VAL A 787 3.36 -31.24 16.25
CA VAL A 787 4.64 -31.34 15.54
C VAL A 787 4.87 -32.79 15.13
N ASP A 788 4.38 -33.17 13.95
CA ASP A 788 4.35 -34.55 13.45
C ASP A 788 4.99 -34.72 12.06
N GLY A 789 5.38 -33.61 11.42
CA GLY A 789 5.99 -33.62 10.08
C GLY A 789 4.99 -33.88 8.96
N ILE A 790 3.70 -33.75 9.24
CA ILE A 790 2.60 -34.00 8.31
C ILE A 790 1.95 -32.67 7.93
N VAL A 791 1.74 -32.46 6.62
CA VAL A 791 1.02 -31.29 6.12
C VAL A 791 -0.46 -31.62 6.05
N GLY A 792 -1.14 -31.39 7.17
CA GLY A 792 -2.60 -31.34 7.25
C GLY A 792 -3.14 -29.92 7.00
N LYS A 793 -4.46 -29.73 7.14
CA LYS A 793 -5.11 -28.41 7.00
C LYS A 793 -4.43 -27.31 7.82
N GLY A 794 -4.11 -27.61 9.09
CA GLY A 794 -3.49 -26.63 10.01
C GLY A 794 -2.15 -26.13 9.50
N THR A 795 -1.22 -27.06 9.25
CA THR A 795 0.10 -26.78 8.68
C THR A 795 0.02 -26.07 7.31
N LEU A 796 -0.96 -26.43 6.47
CA LEU A 796 -1.13 -25.82 5.15
C LEU A 796 -1.57 -24.34 5.26
N LEU A 797 -2.57 -24.03 6.09
CA LEU A 797 -3.01 -22.65 6.31
C LEU A 797 -1.91 -21.81 6.97
N ALA A 798 -1.10 -22.44 7.83
CA ALA A 798 0.05 -21.81 8.44
C ALA A 798 1.12 -21.41 7.42
N LEU A 799 1.47 -22.31 6.49
CA LEU A 799 2.41 -22.02 5.41
C LEU A 799 1.89 -20.90 4.49
N ASP A 800 0.58 -20.91 4.21
CA ASP A 800 -0.08 -19.90 3.38
C ASP A 800 -0.07 -18.51 4.04
N GLU A 801 -0.38 -18.44 5.35
CA GLU A 801 -0.28 -17.20 6.14
C GLU A 801 1.16 -16.70 6.26
N ALA A 802 2.12 -17.59 6.55
CA ALA A 802 3.53 -17.24 6.65
C ALA A 802 4.08 -16.63 5.35
N LEU A 803 3.63 -17.14 4.20
CA LEU A 803 4.01 -16.59 2.88
C LEU A 803 3.35 -15.23 2.60
N MET A 804 2.12 -15.02 3.04
CA MET A 804 1.41 -13.75 2.85
C MET A 804 1.95 -12.64 3.75
N ASP A 805 2.30 -13.00 4.98
CA ASP A 805 2.71 -12.05 6.02
C ASP A 805 4.24 -11.82 6.04
N GLY A 806 4.98 -12.47 5.14
CA GLY A 806 6.43 -12.29 4.99
C GLY A 806 7.26 -12.85 6.13
N TRP A 807 6.80 -13.94 6.76
CA TRP A 807 7.51 -14.57 7.88
C TRP A 807 8.76 -15.32 7.39
N VAL A 808 9.83 -15.23 8.18
CA VAL A 808 11.08 -15.99 8.00
C VAL A 808 11.48 -16.57 9.35
N ASP A 809 11.96 -17.81 9.40
CA ASP A 809 12.27 -18.50 10.67
C ASP A 809 13.36 -17.76 11.48
N SER A 810 12.92 -17.10 12.56
CA SER A 810 13.75 -16.32 13.48
C SER A 810 14.64 -17.19 14.38
N LYS A 811 14.49 -18.53 14.41
CA LYS A 811 15.42 -19.42 15.14
C LYS A 811 16.82 -19.48 14.52
N ARG A 812 17.07 -18.78 13.43
CA ARG A 812 18.41 -18.49 12.91
C ARG A 812 18.87 -17.03 13.07
N SER A 813 18.21 -16.22 13.92
CA SER A 813 18.49 -14.79 14.08
C SER A 813 19.38 -14.38 15.27
N LEU A 814 19.76 -15.29 16.17
CA LEU A 814 20.71 -14.95 17.24
C LEU A 814 22.11 -14.81 16.64
N VAL A 815 22.55 -13.56 16.49
CA VAL A 815 23.91 -13.16 16.11
C VAL A 815 24.65 -12.79 17.38
N PHE A 816 25.96 -13.04 17.42
CA PHE A 816 26.77 -12.69 18.58
C PHE A 816 26.71 -11.19 18.84
N SER A 817 26.24 -10.79 20.03
CA SER A 817 25.86 -9.40 20.28
C SER A 817 27.06 -8.45 20.30
N SER A 818 26.80 -7.15 20.12
CA SER A 818 27.82 -6.10 20.27
C SER A 818 28.47 -6.12 21.65
N ASN A 819 27.71 -6.43 22.71
CA ASN A 819 28.21 -6.58 24.08
C ASN A 819 29.09 -7.84 24.23
N GLY A 820 28.70 -8.95 23.61
CA GLY A 820 29.51 -10.17 23.55
C GLY A 820 30.84 -9.93 22.82
N MET A 821 30.79 -9.21 21.70
CA MET A 821 31.97 -8.81 20.92
C MET A 821 32.90 -7.89 21.72
N ALA A 822 32.36 -6.92 22.45
CA ALA A 822 33.14 -6.03 23.31
C ALA A 822 33.86 -6.81 24.43
N LEU A 823 33.13 -7.67 25.14
CA LEU A 823 33.69 -8.49 26.21
C LEU A 823 34.76 -9.48 25.68
N LEU A 824 34.55 -10.08 24.51
CA LEU A 824 35.53 -11.00 23.92
C LEU A 824 36.84 -10.29 23.59
N ARG A 825 36.79 -9.07 23.03
CA ARG A 825 38.00 -8.26 22.80
C ARG A 825 38.75 -7.96 24.10
N GLU A 826 38.00 -7.64 25.15
CA GLU A 826 38.57 -7.35 26.46
C GLU A 826 39.23 -8.59 27.09
N ILE A 827 38.61 -9.77 26.94
CA ILE A 827 39.11 -11.04 27.48
C ILE A 827 40.35 -11.55 26.72
N GLU A 828 40.35 -11.50 25.39
CA GLU A 828 41.46 -12.02 24.58
C GLU A 828 42.70 -11.13 24.62
N GLU A 829 42.51 -9.82 24.88
CA GLU A 829 43.55 -8.78 24.90
C GLU A 829 44.31 -8.66 23.57
N LEU A 830 44.38 -7.44 23.02
CA LEU A 830 45.03 -7.21 21.74
C LEU A 830 46.54 -7.48 21.81
N ARG A 831 47.04 -8.46 21.02
CA ARG A 831 48.48 -8.71 20.87
C ARG A 831 48.94 -8.54 19.43
N LEU A 832 49.66 -7.46 19.16
CA LEU A 832 50.10 -7.09 17.82
C LEU A 832 51.34 -7.87 17.34
N ILE A 833 52.02 -8.61 18.22
CA ILE A 833 53.21 -9.40 17.90
C ILE A 833 52.87 -10.88 18.11
N PRO A 834 53.28 -11.80 17.21
CA PRO A 834 53.08 -13.22 17.42
C PRO A 834 53.62 -13.68 18.77
N TYR A 835 52.83 -14.48 19.46
CA TYR A 835 53.20 -15.12 20.71
C TYR A 835 52.86 -16.61 20.65
N ASP A 836 53.56 -17.39 21.44
CA ASP A 836 53.22 -18.79 21.65
C ASP A 836 52.03 -18.88 22.61
N ASP A 837 50.91 -19.46 22.18
CA ASP A 837 49.70 -19.60 22.99
C ASP A 837 49.91 -20.43 24.26
N GLN A 838 50.92 -21.31 24.29
CA GLN A 838 51.21 -22.18 25.42
C GLN A 838 52.02 -21.47 26.50
N THR A 839 52.95 -20.59 26.10
CA THR A 839 53.86 -19.90 27.03
C THR A 839 53.54 -18.43 27.23
N GLY A 840 52.69 -17.85 26.38
CA GLY A 840 52.32 -16.43 26.38
C GLY A 840 53.46 -15.49 26.00
N LYS A 841 54.62 -16.01 25.58
CA LYS A 841 55.81 -15.23 25.22
C LYS A 841 55.81 -14.91 23.74
N SER A 842 56.26 -13.70 23.39
CA SER A 842 56.47 -13.32 22.00
C SER A 842 57.46 -14.26 21.32
N ILE A 843 57.17 -14.62 20.08
CA ILE A 843 57.96 -15.54 19.28
C ILE A 843 58.44 -14.87 17.99
N SER A 844 59.69 -15.13 17.62
CA SER A 844 60.30 -14.62 16.38
C SER A 844 60.50 -15.71 15.31
N SER A 845 60.10 -16.94 15.61
CA SER A 845 60.12 -18.10 14.71
C SER A 845 58.86 -18.94 14.95
N TYR A 846 58.36 -19.59 13.89
CA TYR A 846 57.13 -20.39 13.99
C TYR A 846 57.26 -21.49 15.04
N VAL A 847 56.24 -21.60 15.89
CA VAL A 847 56.01 -22.73 16.79
C VAL A 847 54.57 -23.21 16.61
N GLU A 848 54.31 -24.49 16.90
CA GLU A 848 52.95 -25.01 16.94
C GLU A 848 52.21 -24.38 18.12
N GLY A 849 51.33 -23.41 17.83
CA GLY A 849 50.70 -22.53 18.82
C GLY A 849 50.88 -21.03 18.55
N ALA A 850 51.60 -20.65 17.49
CA ALA A 850 51.81 -19.26 17.11
C ALA A 850 50.49 -18.50 16.93
N THR A 851 50.24 -17.49 17.76
CA THR A 851 48.97 -16.76 17.84
C THR A 851 49.21 -15.25 17.80
N ILE A 852 48.26 -14.49 17.23
CA ILE A 852 48.35 -13.03 17.08
C ILE A 852 46.97 -12.36 17.10
N GLY A 853 46.91 -11.06 17.35
CA GLY A 853 45.68 -10.28 17.45
C GLY A 853 44.87 -10.68 18.68
N TYR A 854 43.54 -10.79 18.51
CA TYR A 854 42.63 -11.32 19.52
C TYR A 854 42.56 -12.86 19.46
N GLY A 855 43.71 -13.54 19.53
CA GLY A 855 43.76 -15.00 19.58
C GLY A 855 43.72 -15.74 18.24
N TYR A 856 44.08 -15.12 17.11
CA TYR A 856 44.16 -15.79 15.80
C TYR A 856 45.37 -16.74 15.73
N LEU A 857 45.13 -18.05 15.60
CA LEU A 857 46.19 -19.04 15.41
C LEU A 857 46.74 -18.94 13.98
N ILE A 858 48.03 -18.65 13.87
CA ILE A 858 48.77 -18.49 12.61
C ILE A 858 49.07 -19.87 12.02
N PRO A 859 48.56 -20.21 10.83
CA PRO A 859 48.97 -21.40 10.10
C PRO A 859 50.47 -21.35 9.71
N LYS A 860 51.16 -22.49 9.71
CA LYS A 860 52.60 -22.57 9.39
C LYS A 860 52.96 -21.96 8.03
N ASN A 861 52.11 -22.13 7.03
CA ASN A 861 52.27 -21.58 5.68
C ASN A 861 52.02 -20.06 5.61
N GLU A 862 51.36 -19.47 6.61
CA GLU A 862 51.09 -18.03 6.71
C GLU A 862 52.04 -17.33 7.69
N TRP A 863 52.95 -18.07 8.35
CA TRP A 863 53.89 -17.50 9.32
C TRP A 863 54.71 -16.33 8.76
N SER A 864 55.13 -16.41 7.49
CA SER A 864 55.87 -15.33 6.84
C SER A 864 55.11 -14.01 6.75
N ILE A 865 53.78 -14.04 6.79
CA ILE A 865 52.88 -12.88 6.74
C ILE A 865 52.81 -12.21 8.12
N TYR A 866 52.76 -13.01 9.20
CA TYR A 866 52.48 -12.48 10.54
C TYR A 866 53.71 -12.38 11.45
N LYS A 867 54.86 -12.98 11.07
CA LYS A 867 56.08 -13.05 11.91
C LYS A 867 56.60 -11.69 12.43
N ASN A 868 56.27 -10.58 11.75
CA ASN A 868 56.73 -9.23 12.08
C ASN A 868 55.69 -8.42 12.89
N GLY A 869 54.53 -9.02 13.19
CA GLY A 869 53.42 -8.33 13.84
C GLY A 869 52.36 -7.84 12.86
N ILE A 870 51.25 -7.32 13.41
CA ILE A 870 50.11 -6.77 12.66
C ILE A 870 49.67 -5.44 13.26
N THR A 871 48.96 -4.64 12.49
CA THR A 871 48.31 -3.43 13.02
C THR A 871 47.01 -3.79 13.75
N LYS A 872 46.46 -2.84 14.50
CA LYS A 872 45.18 -3.01 15.21
C LYS A 872 44.02 -3.29 14.25
N GLU A 873 44.04 -2.67 13.06
CA GLU A 873 43.02 -2.83 12.03
C GLU A 873 43.06 -4.24 11.43
N ILE A 874 44.25 -4.76 11.16
CA ILE A 874 44.43 -6.15 10.69
C ILE A 874 44.03 -7.14 11.80
N ALA A 875 44.35 -6.84 13.06
CA ALA A 875 43.91 -7.65 14.19
C ALA A 875 42.37 -7.67 14.31
N GLU A 876 41.71 -6.54 14.04
CA GLU A 876 40.24 -6.43 14.02
C GLU A 876 39.63 -7.17 12.82
N GLU A 877 40.23 -7.08 11.63
CA GLU A 877 39.79 -7.83 10.44
C GLU A 877 39.91 -9.35 10.67
N LEU A 878 41.04 -9.82 11.21
CA LEU A 878 41.23 -11.23 11.57
C LEU A 878 40.24 -11.69 12.63
N PHE A 879 39.92 -10.82 13.59
CA PHE A 879 38.94 -11.10 14.64
C PHE A 879 37.52 -11.21 14.06
N LEU A 880 37.09 -10.24 13.26
CA LEU A 880 35.79 -10.23 12.60
C LEU A 880 35.64 -11.36 11.57
N ARG A 881 36.74 -11.83 10.96
CA ARG A 881 36.74 -13.01 10.10
C ARG A 881 36.62 -14.32 10.89
N LYS A 882 37.18 -14.35 12.11
CA LYS A 882 37.27 -15.57 12.93
C LYS A 882 35.98 -15.82 13.74
N VAL A 883 35.35 -14.78 14.27
CA VAL A 883 34.15 -14.91 15.12
C VAL A 883 32.96 -15.61 14.44
N PRO A 884 32.59 -15.29 13.17
CA PRO A 884 31.46 -15.93 12.49
C PRO A 884 31.53 -17.45 12.48
N ARG A 885 32.72 -18.03 12.33
CA ARG A 885 32.93 -19.48 12.38
C ARG A 885 32.47 -20.10 13.71
N PHE A 886 32.79 -19.48 14.84
CA PHE A 886 32.40 -19.98 16.16
C PHE A 886 30.91 -19.75 16.42
N GLN A 887 30.37 -18.62 15.96
CA GLN A 887 28.94 -18.33 16.00
C GLN A 887 28.14 -19.40 15.23
N GLU A 888 28.52 -19.66 13.98
CA GLU A 888 27.88 -20.69 13.13
C GLU A 888 28.00 -22.09 13.75
N ASN A 889 29.16 -22.43 14.32
CA ASN A 889 29.30 -23.72 15.02
C ASN A 889 28.37 -23.81 16.23
N VAL A 890 28.26 -22.77 17.07
CA VAL A 890 27.33 -22.77 18.22
C VAL A 890 25.88 -22.87 17.73
N GLN A 891 25.50 -22.07 16.73
CA GLN A 891 24.17 -22.04 16.16
C GLN A 891 23.76 -23.38 15.53
N SER A 892 24.68 -24.07 14.86
CA SER A 892 24.42 -25.39 14.27
C SER A 892 24.30 -26.53 15.28
N LYS A 893 24.73 -26.32 16.54
CA LYS A 893 24.82 -27.37 17.57
C LYS A 893 23.83 -27.23 18.71
N ILE A 894 23.25 -26.05 18.92
CA ILE A 894 22.16 -25.84 19.87
C ILE A 894 20.88 -26.47 19.28
N LYS A 895 20.17 -27.24 20.11
CA LYS A 895 18.94 -27.97 19.75
C LYS A 895 17.72 -27.53 20.57
N VAL A 896 17.93 -26.65 21.54
CA VAL A 896 16.91 -26.13 22.45
C VAL A 896 16.85 -24.62 22.33
N ASP A 897 15.74 -24.03 22.73
CA ASP A 897 15.58 -22.58 22.69
C ASP A 897 16.39 -21.94 23.83
N ILE A 898 17.27 -21.01 23.47
CA ILE A 898 18.09 -20.24 24.41
C ILE A 898 17.93 -18.75 24.14
N ASN A 899 18.17 -17.91 25.15
CA ASN A 899 18.12 -16.45 25.00
C ASN A 899 19.46 -15.86 24.52
N GLN A 900 19.47 -14.55 24.21
CA GLN A 900 20.64 -13.86 23.65
C GLN A 900 21.89 -13.98 24.53
N ASN A 901 21.76 -13.82 25.85
CA ASN A 901 22.92 -13.87 26.74
C ASN A 901 23.46 -15.29 26.94
N GLN A 902 22.60 -16.32 26.92
CA GLN A 902 23.03 -17.71 26.86
C GLN A 902 23.77 -18.03 25.56
N PHE A 903 23.28 -17.50 24.43
CA PHE A 903 23.95 -17.65 23.13
C PHE A 903 25.33 -16.99 23.13
N ASP A 904 25.44 -15.76 23.60
CA ASP A 904 26.71 -15.04 23.67
C ASP A 904 27.72 -15.76 24.58
N ALA A 905 27.29 -16.25 25.75
CA ALA A 905 28.15 -17.02 26.64
C ALA A 905 28.66 -18.33 26.00
N LEU A 906 27.84 -19.00 25.19
CA LEU A 906 28.24 -20.20 24.46
C LEU A 906 29.23 -19.89 23.33
N VAL A 907 29.07 -18.77 22.64
CA VAL A 907 30.04 -18.29 21.64
C VAL A 907 31.37 -17.93 22.30
N LEU A 908 31.37 -17.24 23.45
CA LEU A 908 32.57 -16.95 24.25
C LEU A 908 33.32 -18.23 24.68
N LEU A 909 32.59 -19.23 25.17
CA LEU A 909 33.14 -20.53 25.55
C LEU A 909 33.73 -21.25 24.33
N CYS A 910 32.96 -21.34 23.23
CA CYS A 910 33.37 -22.00 21.99
C CYS A 910 34.63 -21.37 21.38
N TYR A 911 34.73 -20.03 21.41
CA TYR A 911 35.92 -19.31 20.95
C TYR A 911 37.17 -19.71 21.75
N ASN A 912 37.03 -19.91 23.07
CA ASN A 912 38.16 -20.25 23.93
C ASN A 912 38.61 -21.71 23.82
N ILE A 913 37.67 -22.66 23.86
CA ILE A 913 38.03 -24.09 23.92
C ILE A 913 38.12 -24.74 22.53
N GLY A 914 37.66 -24.04 21.49
CA GLY A 914 37.61 -24.54 20.12
C GLY A 914 36.38 -25.37 19.81
N GLU A 915 36.01 -25.43 18.53
CA GLU A 915 34.79 -26.11 18.05
C GLU A 915 34.75 -27.60 18.44
N GLY A 916 35.87 -28.33 18.32
CA GLY A 916 35.93 -29.76 18.62
C GLY A 916 35.64 -30.08 20.09
N ASN A 917 36.24 -29.31 21.01
CA ASN A 917 36.01 -29.47 22.44
C ASN A 917 34.61 -28.99 22.84
N PHE A 918 34.12 -27.90 22.25
CA PHE A 918 32.76 -27.41 22.48
C PHE A 918 31.71 -28.44 22.05
N ASN A 919 31.88 -29.02 20.85
CA ASN A 919 30.93 -29.98 20.25
C ASN A 919 30.80 -31.29 21.06
N THR A 920 31.81 -31.63 21.85
CA THR A 920 31.81 -32.82 22.72
C THR A 920 31.62 -32.48 24.20
N SER A 921 31.52 -31.20 24.54
CA SER A 921 31.50 -30.71 25.92
C SER A 921 30.26 -31.13 26.68
N SER A 922 30.44 -31.32 27.99
CA SER A 922 29.34 -31.55 28.93
C SER A 922 28.41 -30.34 29.04
N VAL A 923 28.93 -29.13 28.80
CA VAL A 923 28.16 -27.88 28.76
C VAL A 923 27.13 -27.94 27.62
N LEU A 924 27.57 -28.17 26.38
CA LEU A 924 26.65 -28.26 25.24
C LEU A 924 25.65 -29.41 25.40
N LYS A 925 26.07 -30.55 25.98
CA LYS A 925 25.16 -31.67 26.29
C LYS A 925 24.07 -31.26 27.28
N LEU A 926 24.42 -30.57 28.37
CA LEU A 926 23.45 -30.12 29.37
C LEU A 926 22.54 -29.00 28.84
N VAL A 927 23.08 -28.05 28.06
CA VAL A 927 22.27 -27.03 27.38
C VAL A 927 21.23 -27.70 26.50
N ASN A 928 21.61 -28.69 25.70
CA ASN A 928 20.68 -29.43 24.83
C ASN A 928 19.77 -30.42 25.56
N GLY A 929 19.67 -30.36 26.89
CA GLY A 929 18.78 -31.21 27.70
C GLY A 929 19.26 -32.65 27.92
N GLY A 930 20.52 -32.96 27.60
CA GLY A 930 21.16 -34.23 27.93
C GLY A 930 21.60 -34.31 29.39
N SER A 931 22.21 -35.44 29.78
CA SER A 931 22.74 -35.64 31.14
C SER A 931 24.27 -35.69 31.16
N ALA A 932 24.86 -35.16 32.23
CA ALA A 932 26.27 -35.26 32.56
C ALA A 932 26.42 -35.58 34.07
N PRO A 933 26.21 -36.86 34.47
CA PRO A 933 26.15 -37.25 35.88
C PRO A 933 27.45 -36.98 36.66
N VAL A 934 28.59 -37.01 35.96
CA VAL A 934 29.92 -36.69 36.50
C VAL A 934 30.00 -35.27 37.10
N TYR A 935 29.15 -34.35 36.64
CA TYR A 935 29.04 -32.97 37.15
C TYR A 935 27.74 -32.74 37.92
N GLY A 936 27.05 -33.81 38.32
CA GLY A 936 25.75 -33.74 39.01
C GLY A 936 24.61 -33.23 38.12
N ASN A 937 24.75 -33.34 36.79
CA ASN A 937 23.84 -32.72 35.80
C ASN A 937 23.67 -31.20 35.98
N ASN A 938 24.64 -30.54 36.61
CA ASN A 938 24.61 -29.10 36.87
C ASN A 938 25.46 -28.34 35.83
N ILE A 939 24.84 -27.37 35.17
CA ILE A 939 25.44 -26.58 34.09
C ILE A 939 26.66 -25.78 34.59
N ASP A 940 26.61 -25.22 35.80
CA ASP A 940 27.70 -24.42 36.38
C ASP A 940 28.91 -25.29 36.68
N ASN A 941 28.68 -26.48 37.25
CA ASN A 941 29.75 -27.44 37.52
C ASN A 941 30.41 -27.92 36.22
N ALA A 942 29.62 -28.18 35.18
CA ALA A 942 30.13 -28.56 33.88
C ALA A 942 30.91 -27.42 33.20
N TRP A 943 30.49 -26.16 33.39
CA TRP A 943 31.17 -24.98 32.86
C TRP A 943 32.48 -24.69 33.60
N LEU A 944 32.47 -24.75 34.93
CA LEU A 944 33.63 -24.53 35.79
C LEU A 944 34.69 -25.64 35.67
N ALA A 945 34.33 -26.82 35.18
CA ALA A 945 35.26 -27.91 34.89
C ALA A 945 36.25 -27.59 33.75
N TRP A 946 35.91 -26.65 32.86
CA TRP A 946 36.79 -26.16 31.79
C TRP A 946 37.83 -25.14 32.30
N ASN A 947 38.50 -25.47 33.39
CA ASN A 947 39.49 -24.62 34.08
C ASN A 947 40.94 -25.13 33.95
N LYS A 948 41.17 -26.19 33.17
CA LYS A 948 42.50 -26.80 33.01
C LYS A 948 43.09 -26.51 31.64
N SER A 949 44.40 -26.26 31.60
CA SER A 949 45.23 -26.33 30.39
C SER A 949 46.37 -27.31 30.65
N GLN A 950 46.66 -28.20 29.69
CA GLN A 950 47.64 -29.30 29.83
C GLN A 950 47.50 -30.10 31.16
N GLY A 951 46.26 -30.32 31.62
CA GLY A 951 45.95 -31.07 32.84
C GLY A 951 46.12 -30.30 34.17
N LYS A 952 46.62 -29.05 34.16
CA LYS A 952 46.78 -28.20 35.36
C LYS A 952 45.68 -27.14 35.43
N VAL A 953 45.16 -26.88 36.64
CA VAL A 953 44.15 -25.85 36.89
C VAL A 953 44.77 -24.47 36.78
N MET A 954 44.18 -23.60 35.94
CA MET A 954 44.67 -22.25 35.67
C MET A 954 43.74 -21.21 36.29
N GLN A 955 44.29 -20.33 37.14
CA GLN A 955 43.51 -19.27 37.79
C GLN A 955 42.83 -18.32 36.78
N GLY A 956 43.49 -18.02 35.66
CA GLY A 956 42.90 -17.21 34.58
C GLY A 956 41.65 -17.85 33.95
N LEU A 957 41.66 -19.18 33.76
CA LEU A 957 40.49 -19.89 33.23
C LEU A 957 39.35 -19.92 34.25
N ILE A 958 39.63 -20.03 35.56
CA ILE A 958 38.59 -19.95 36.60
C ILE A 958 37.87 -18.58 36.53
N LYS A 959 38.62 -17.48 36.43
CA LYS A 959 38.03 -16.15 36.31
C LYS A 959 37.23 -15.98 35.02
N ARG A 960 37.74 -16.51 33.90
CA ARG A 960 37.02 -16.52 32.62
C ARG A 960 35.71 -17.31 32.65
N ARG A 961 35.69 -18.50 33.27
CA ARG A 961 34.44 -19.29 33.40
C ARG A 961 33.40 -18.61 34.29
N LYS A 962 33.82 -17.89 35.34
CA LYS A 962 32.89 -17.09 36.15
C LYS A 962 32.30 -15.91 35.36
N CYS A 963 33.12 -15.24 34.54
CA CYS A 963 32.68 -14.19 33.65
C CYS A 963 31.65 -14.71 32.62
N GLU A 964 31.95 -15.81 31.92
CA GLU A 964 31.03 -16.44 30.96
C GLU A 964 29.73 -16.91 31.62
N LEU A 965 29.78 -17.46 32.85
CA LEU A 965 28.58 -17.83 33.61
C LEU A 965 27.75 -16.62 34.07
N ASN A 966 28.39 -15.49 34.38
CA ASN A 966 27.66 -14.25 34.66
C ASN A 966 26.92 -13.74 33.42
N VAL A 967 27.52 -13.85 32.23
CA VAL A 967 26.81 -13.58 30.96
C VAL A 967 25.66 -14.58 30.81
N TYR A 968 25.92 -15.88 30.97
CA TYR A 968 24.94 -16.96 30.77
C TYR A 968 23.70 -16.84 31.68
N HIS A 969 23.88 -16.52 32.96
CA HIS A 969 22.77 -16.45 33.93
C HIS A 969 22.19 -15.06 34.11
N LYS A 970 23.02 -14.02 34.07
CA LYS A 970 22.64 -12.66 34.49
C LYS A 970 22.71 -11.62 33.37
N GLY A 971 23.28 -11.97 32.21
CA GLY A 971 23.49 -11.03 31.11
C GLY A 971 24.45 -9.89 31.45
N VAL A 972 25.41 -10.12 32.35
CA VAL A 972 26.41 -9.11 32.75
C VAL A 972 27.69 -9.30 31.94
N TYR A 973 28.05 -8.32 31.12
CA TYR A 973 29.16 -8.37 30.16
C TYR A 973 30.39 -7.58 30.66
N GLU A 974 30.98 -8.00 31.78
CA GLU A 974 32.12 -7.31 32.41
C GLU A 974 33.28 -8.28 32.65
N LYS A 975 34.52 -7.85 32.36
CA LYS A 975 35.74 -8.60 32.68
C LYS A 975 36.02 -8.56 34.19
N TRP A 976 36.55 -9.66 34.72
CA TRP A 976 36.72 -9.97 36.15
C TRP A 976 37.63 -9.04 36.97
#